data_AF-A0A9W4IRJ4-F1
#
_entry.id   AF-A0A9W4IRJ4-F1
#
_cell.length_a   1.000
_cell.length_b   1.000
_cell.length_c   1.000
_cell.angle_alpha   90.00
_cell.angle_beta   90.00
_cell.angle_gamma   90.00
#
_symmetry.space_group_name_H-M   'P 1'
#
loop_
_entity.id
_entity.type
_entity.pdbx_description
1 polymer ?
#
loop_
_entity_poly.entity_id
_entity_poly.type
_entity_poly.pdbx_seq_one_letter_code
_entity_poly.pdbx_strand_id
1 'polypeptide(L)'
;MVSLATTSRTSALPATPSQRAKMIPASSPVPILKSSKASKPGPSIGSKRKMSDLDLELSPSSSQDDEETRTKKKPRVQFDNDVKTHEDTSSEASEKSLAVVREEVRGAIHRHVTLSESEGYDRIKGMFTADPKKQGDDGLLAYDMPTHTCLKNHLLGLLSHVASLDRSCSGLVSAVINSEWLGRDESYVKLFIRFLGNLAAAQGSYLSPVLKMLATNLTTVPRGLGRLPGYAVVPASTMHTRTHMALRHILRLIPAGSGALSPILTSQFPFDSDPASTNIAYTRNLIQMIGYAPELQSDILALVTEKLVKIDVQIQVDMEDYEDEIGDNLVHAAEEEEEEDDDASVASDESEDDDDGKSGKKIKENISKVDGMIDLLFEYFAPPFASGSLNDKENALDLLLSHFQTIILPTYRSRHTQFLLFHFSQASPALIDRFASTFVQLIFNKLQPGIMRQSAAAYLASFVARGAHISGEVVRDVFDLLLTHLNSLRMDYEGACRGPDLRRYGPFYSTAQALLYIFCFRWRDLTTAAADGDSYDQVDELEPTQVAFPPNIKEFLHKCIYSRLNPLKVCSPAIVSEFARIAHHFQFLYVYPLLETNKRMRITAFRSISTLADPRFSHVGREIRAGDNSGYQLDAYFPFDPYQLPRSRRWLEGDYVEWRGIPGLDDADDSDSGVDESDDEDGEDVTETDEE
;
A
#
# COMPACT_ATOMS: atom_id res chain seq x y z
N MET A 1 43.72 -10.34 -29.31
CA MET A 1 43.54 -9.03 -29.99
C MET A 1 42.44 -9.18 -31.02
N VAL A 2 41.28 -8.57 -30.81
CA VAL A 2 40.21 -8.40 -31.81
C VAL A 2 39.66 -6.98 -31.64
N SER A 3 39.23 -6.34 -32.71
CA SER A 3 38.90 -4.91 -32.71
C SER A 3 37.42 -4.64 -32.39
N LEU A 4 37.15 -3.71 -31.46
CA LEU A 4 35.82 -3.14 -31.25
C LEU A 4 35.71 -1.85 -32.07
N ALA A 5 34.87 -1.88 -33.12
CA ALA A 5 34.60 -0.73 -33.96
C ALA A 5 33.57 0.20 -33.30
N THR A 6 34.02 1.35 -32.78
CA THR A 6 33.14 2.37 -32.21
C THR A 6 32.52 3.26 -33.29
N THR A 7 31.20 3.17 -33.49
CA THR A 7 30.45 4.14 -34.29
C THR A 7 29.78 5.17 -33.39
N SER A 8 30.29 6.40 -33.39
CA SER A 8 29.70 7.54 -32.67
C SER A 8 28.49 8.10 -33.42
N ARG A 9 27.48 8.57 -32.66
CA ARG A 9 26.46 9.50 -33.15
C ARG A 9 26.31 10.66 -32.17
N THR A 10 26.48 11.87 -32.69
CA THR A 10 26.45 13.14 -31.95
C THR A 10 25.07 13.78 -31.91
N SER A 11 24.89 14.68 -30.94
CA SER A 11 23.64 15.41 -30.67
C SER A 11 23.12 16.25 -31.85
N ALA A 12 21.80 16.42 -31.92
CA ALA A 12 21.14 17.46 -32.68
C ALA A 12 19.93 18.03 -31.91
N LEU A 13 19.91 19.36 -31.75
CA LEU A 13 18.82 20.21 -31.23
C LEU A 13 18.70 21.43 -32.15
N PRO A 14 17.64 22.24 -32.05
CA PRO A 14 16.22 21.90 -32.03
C PRO A 14 15.47 22.57 -33.22
N ALA A 15 14.20 22.24 -33.46
CA ALA A 15 13.40 22.85 -34.54
C ALA A 15 12.11 23.54 -34.03
N THR A 16 11.85 24.77 -34.49
CA THR A 16 10.68 25.61 -34.14
C THR A 16 9.78 25.90 -35.37
N PRO A 17 8.50 26.31 -35.20
CA PRO A 17 7.44 26.02 -36.19
C PRO A 17 7.00 27.17 -37.12
N SER A 18 6.57 26.84 -38.36
CA SER A 18 5.80 27.69 -39.30
C SER A 18 5.39 26.92 -40.60
N GLN A 19 4.33 27.24 -41.36
CA GLN A 19 3.12 28.05 -41.07
C GLN A 19 1.96 27.81 -42.09
N ARG A 20 0.74 27.59 -41.58
CA ARG A 20 -0.51 28.35 -41.91
C ARG A 20 -1.06 28.47 -43.36
N ALA A 21 -2.34 28.09 -43.50
CA ALA A 21 -3.38 28.81 -44.28
C ALA A 21 -4.59 29.06 -43.33
N LYS A 22 -5.33 30.19 -43.25
CA LYS A 22 -5.88 31.19 -44.21
C LYS A 22 -7.09 30.65 -45.01
N MET A 23 -8.21 31.38 -45.25
CA MET A 23 -8.75 32.72 -44.87
C MET A 23 -10.29 32.72 -45.26
N ILE A 24 -11.25 33.62 -44.92
CA ILE A 24 -11.37 34.94 -44.25
C ILE A 24 -12.76 35.05 -43.52
N PRO A 25 -13.03 36.09 -42.67
CA PRO A 25 -14.28 36.26 -41.86
C PRO A 25 -15.22 37.42 -42.30
N ALA A 26 -16.47 37.47 -41.79
CA ALA A 26 -17.38 38.65 -41.63
C ALA A 26 -18.84 38.22 -41.26
N SER A 27 -19.75 39.05 -40.69
CA SER A 27 -19.65 40.26 -39.84
C SER A 27 -21.00 40.58 -39.14
N SER A 28 -20.98 41.42 -38.10
CA SER A 28 -22.15 42.15 -37.52
C SER A 28 -22.57 43.34 -38.44
N PRO A 29 -23.65 44.16 -38.21
CA PRO A 29 -24.30 44.51 -36.93
C PRO A 29 -25.85 44.73 -36.89
N VAL A 30 -26.31 45.29 -35.76
CA VAL A 30 -27.64 45.82 -35.32
C VAL A 30 -28.16 47.04 -36.13
N PRO A 31 -29.34 47.68 -35.85
CA PRO A 31 -30.53 47.35 -35.00
C PRO A 31 -31.90 47.62 -35.71
N ILE A 32 -33.05 47.60 -34.99
CA ILE A 32 -34.08 48.70 -34.88
C ILE A 32 -35.49 48.20 -34.47
N LEU A 33 -36.25 49.06 -33.75
CA LEU A 33 -37.61 48.87 -33.25
C LEU A 33 -38.69 48.77 -34.36
N LYS A 34 -39.83 48.13 -34.03
CA LYS A 34 -41.18 48.75 -34.15
C LYS A 34 -42.26 47.97 -33.39
N SER A 35 -43.47 48.52 -33.36
CA SER A 35 -44.56 48.16 -32.44
C SER A 35 -45.92 48.00 -33.15
N SER A 36 -46.94 47.65 -32.35
CA SER A 36 -48.37 48.00 -32.48
C SER A 36 -49.38 46.98 -33.07
N LYS A 37 -50.36 46.67 -32.21
CA LYS A 37 -51.83 46.63 -32.41
C LYS A 37 -52.47 45.93 -33.63
N ALA A 38 -53.12 44.81 -33.31
CA ALA A 38 -54.59 44.59 -33.37
C ALA A 38 -55.34 44.43 -34.71
N SER A 39 -56.25 43.45 -34.74
CA SER A 39 -57.59 43.57 -35.35
C SER A 39 -58.61 42.60 -34.70
N LYS A 40 -59.91 42.95 -34.81
CA LYS A 40 -61.11 42.15 -34.52
C LYS A 40 -61.70 41.63 -35.87
N PRO A 41 -62.75 40.76 -35.96
CA PRO A 41 -63.92 40.63 -35.07
C PRO A 41 -64.44 39.20 -34.77
N GLY A 42 -65.58 39.11 -34.05
CA GLY A 42 -66.34 37.88 -33.72
C GLY A 42 -67.46 37.56 -34.73
N PRO A 43 -68.68 37.11 -34.32
CA PRO A 43 -69.36 37.18 -33.01
C PRO A 43 -69.52 35.76 -32.37
N SER A 44 -70.57 35.26 -31.67
CA SER A 44 -71.92 35.72 -31.29
C SER A 44 -72.57 34.87 -30.16
N ILE A 45 -73.58 35.43 -29.44
CA ILE A 45 -74.64 34.75 -28.64
C ILE A 45 -74.18 33.97 -27.38
N GLY A 46 -74.82 34.07 -26.20
CA GLY A 46 -75.92 34.95 -25.75
C GLY A 46 -76.51 34.57 -24.35
N SER A 47 -77.40 35.44 -23.80
CA SER A 47 -78.11 35.34 -22.49
C SER A 47 -77.26 35.58 -21.21
N LYS A 48 -77.56 36.56 -20.32
CA LYS A 48 -78.73 36.80 -19.41
C LYS A 48 -78.65 35.90 -18.16
N ARG A 49 -78.79 36.36 -16.89
CA ARG A 49 -79.43 37.53 -16.19
C ARG A 49 -78.83 37.60 -14.75
N LYS A 50 -79.01 38.60 -13.86
CA LYS A 50 -79.61 39.97 -13.81
C LYS A 50 -78.93 40.71 -12.62
N MET A 51 -78.97 42.05 -12.59
CA MET A 51 -78.40 42.94 -11.55
C MET A 51 -79.46 43.84 -10.90
N SER A 52 -79.22 44.26 -9.65
CA SER A 52 -79.84 45.37 -8.90
C SER A 52 -79.01 45.57 -7.60
N ASP A 53 -78.26 46.64 -7.30
CA ASP A 53 -78.26 48.07 -7.70
C ASP A 53 -79.12 48.97 -6.78
N LEU A 54 -78.62 50.19 -6.51
CA LEU A 54 -79.17 51.27 -5.64
C LEU A 54 -79.10 50.99 -4.10
N ASP A 55 -78.86 51.95 -3.19
CA ASP A 55 -78.74 53.43 -3.33
C ASP A 55 -77.94 54.12 -2.19
N LEU A 56 -77.43 55.34 -2.47
CA LEU A 56 -77.39 56.61 -1.67
C LEU A 56 -77.36 56.62 -0.10
N GLU A 57 -76.70 57.54 0.65
CA GLU A 57 -75.79 58.68 0.37
C GLU A 57 -75.13 59.24 1.68
N LEU A 58 -74.25 60.27 1.53
CA LEU A 58 -73.87 61.35 2.49
C LEU A 58 -72.94 61.11 3.72
N SER A 59 -71.97 62.03 3.86
CA SER A 59 -71.14 62.31 5.06
C SER A 59 -71.55 63.65 5.71
N PRO A 60 -71.22 63.90 6.99
CA PRO A 60 -70.16 64.88 7.35
C PRO A 60 -69.10 64.27 8.32
N SER A 61 -67.85 64.75 8.43
CA SER A 61 -67.34 66.00 9.05
C SER A 61 -67.64 66.09 10.57
N SER A 62 -66.71 66.38 11.50
CA SER A 62 -65.30 66.84 11.43
C SER A 62 -64.51 66.56 12.75
N SER A 63 -63.19 66.87 12.76
CA SER A 63 -62.31 67.15 13.95
C SER A 63 -62.03 65.99 14.96
N GLN A 64 -60.80 65.71 15.43
CA GLN A 64 -59.74 66.52 16.11
C GLN A 64 -60.13 66.92 17.56
N ASP A 65 -59.33 66.75 18.63
CA ASP A 65 -57.90 66.34 18.82
C ASP A 65 -57.65 65.64 20.20
N ASP A 66 -56.38 65.26 20.46
CA ASP A 66 -55.63 65.18 21.75
C ASP A 66 -55.80 64.06 22.83
N GLU A 67 -54.69 63.31 22.99
CA GLU A 67 -53.85 63.04 24.20
C GLU A 67 -54.33 62.32 25.50
N GLU A 68 -53.32 61.81 26.22
CA GLU A 68 -53.34 60.82 27.30
C GLU A 68 -54.20 61.07 28.57
N THR A 69 -54.59 59.99 29.25
CA THR A 69 -54.11 59.72 30.64
C THR A 69 -54.35 58.28 31.13
N ARG A 70 -53.50 57.81 32.07
CA ARG A 70 -53.56 56.48 32.70
C ARG A 70 -54.45 56.44 33.95
N THR A 71 -55.08 55.30 34.25
CA THR A 71 -55.02 54.66 35.59
C THR A 71 -55.50 53.20 35.59
N LYS A 72 -55.20 52.44 36.66
CA LYS A 72 -55.35 50.97 36.73
C LYS A 72 -56.59 50.54 37.53
N LYS A 73 -57.28 49.48 37.08
CA LYS A 73 -58.03 48.55 37.97
C LYS A 73 -57.84 47.09 37.50
N LYS A 74 -57.75 46.18 38.48
CA LYS A 74 -57.73 44.70 38.41
C LYS A 74 -58.66 44.19 39.53
N PRO A 75 -59.03 42.89 39.58
CA PRO A 75 -59.37 41.98 38.50
C PRO A 75 -60.69 41.22 38.81
N ARG A 76 -61.21 40.42 37.85
CA ARG A 76 -61.88 39.15 38.19
C ARG A 76 -61.79 38.18 37.01
N VAL A 77 -61.51 36.91 37.30
CA VAL A 77 -61.60 35.82 36.33
C VAL A 77 -62.91 35.08 36.56
N GLN A 78 -63.60 34.74 35.48
CA GLN A 78 -64.67 33.75 35.46
C GLN A 78 -64.45 32.93 34.18
N PHE A 79 -64.22 31.63 34.34
CA PHE A 79 -64.01 30.73 33.21
C PHE A 79 -65.36 30.44 32.55
N ASP A 80 -65.39 30.52 31.23
CA ASP A 80 -66.47 30.00 30.41
C ASP A 80 -65.96 28.73 29.72
N ASN A 81 -66.69 27.63 29.84
CA ASN A 81 -66.12 26.28 29.77
C ASN A 81 -66.30 25.59 28.41
N ASP A 82 -66.81 26.31 27.41
CA ASP A 82 -67.17 25.79 26.07
C ASP A 82 -66.45 26.54 24.91
N VAL A 83 -65.24 27.05 25.16
CA VAL A 83 -64.35 27.45 24.06
C VAL A 83 -63.72 26.21 23.45
N LYS A 84 -64.31 25.72 22.36
CA LYS A 84 -63.64 24.77 21.46
C LYS A 84 -62.46 25.46 20.79
N THR A 85 -61.27 25.30 21.35
CA THR A 85 -60.02 25.52 20.63
C THR A 85 -60.05 24.65 19.38
N HIS A 86 -60.07 25.27 18.20
CA HIS A 86 -59.59 24.62 17.00
C HIS A 86 -58.07 24.58 17.12
N GLU A 87 -57.56 23.52 17.75
CA GLU A 87 -56.13 23.22 17.70
C GLU A 87 -55.82 22.76 16.28
N ASP A 88 -55.43 23.72 15.42
CA ASP A 88 -54.91 23.46 14.08
C ASP A 88 -53.54 22.75 14.23
N THR A 89 -53.63 21.46 14.51
CA THR A 89 -52.55 20.49 14.73
C THR A 89 -51.87 20.09 13.41
N SER A 90 -51.75 21.05 12.50
CA SER A 90 -50.96 20.98 11.28
C SER A 90 -49.65 21.76 11.44
N SER A 91 -48.84 21.39 12.44
CA SER A 91 -47.49 21.94 12.65
C SER A 91 -46.47 21.39 11.64
N GLU A 92 -46.81 21.39 10.35
CA GLU A 92 -45.78 21.44 9.31
C GLU A 92 -45.15 22.83 9.37
N ALA A 93 -43.96 22.91 9.97
CA ALA A 93 -43.25 24.17 10.14
C ALA A 93 -43.02 24.83 8.76
N SER A 94 -43.57 26.03 8.58
CA SER A 94 -43.52 26.79 7.32
C SER A 94 -42.09 26.95 6.81
N GLU A 95 -41.68 26.09 5.88
CA GLU A 95 -40.29 26.04 5.43
C GLU A 95 -39.92 27.35 4.72
N LYS A 96 -38.91 28.05 5.25
CA LYS A 96 -38.43 29.32 4.72
C LYS A 96 -38.16 29.19 3.22
N SER A 97 -38.83 30.03 2.41
CA SER A 97 -38.63 30.08 0.97
C SER A 97 -37.14 30.26 0.63
N LEU A 98 -36.67 29.54 -0.39
CA LEU A 98 -35.25 29.48 -0.77
C LEU A 98 -34.63 30.87 -1.03
N ALA A 99 -35.42 31.85 -1.48
CA ALA A 99 -34.97 33.23 -1.64
C ALA A 99 -34.65 33.91 -0.28
N VAL A 100 -35.47 33.66 0.74
CA VAL A 100 -35.26 34.14 2.12
C VAL A 100 -34.02 33.48 2.72
N VAL A 101 -33.90 32.15 2.60
CA VAL A 101 -32.73 31.40 3.10
C VAL A 101 -31.43 31.88 2.46
N ARG A 102 -31.43 32.16 1.15
CA ARG A 102 -30.25 32.69 0.45
C ARG A 102 -29.84 34.07 0.96
N GLU A 103 -30.80 34.95 1.23
CA GLU A 103 -30.52 36.30 1.74
C GLU A 103 -30.13 36.29 3.23
N GLU A 104 -30.70 35.38 4.02
CA GLU A 104 -30.30 35.10 5.40
C GLU A 104 -28.85 34.63 5.48
N VAL A 105 -28.43 33.67 4.64
CA VAL A 105 -27.03 33.24 4.52
C VAL A 105 -26.12 34.40 4.10
N ARG A 106 -26.51 35.19 3.09
CA ARG A 106 -25.73 36.36 2.63
C ARG A 106 -25.55 37.40 3.74
N GLY A 107 -26.63 37.72 4.44
CA GLY A 107 -26.65 38.70 5.53
C GLY A 107 -25.94 38.22 6.79
N ALA A 108 -25.91 36.92 7.06
CA ALA A 108 -25.13 36.33 8.15
C ALA A 108 -23.63 36.39 7.87
N ILE A 109 -23.18 35.97 6.68
CA ILE A 109 -21.78 36.05 6.26
C ILE A 109 -21.30 37.51 6.29
N HIS A 110 -22.06 38.43 5.69
CA HIS A 110 -21.65 39.84 5.63
C HIS A 110 -21.52 40.48 7.02
N ARG A 111 -22.46 40.20 7.95
CA ARG A 111 -22.39 40.72 9.32
C ARG A 111 -21.25 40.13 10.14
N HIS A 112 -20.95 38.84 9.98
CA HIS A 112 -19.78 38.21 10.59
C HIS A 112 -18.46 38.85 10.09
N VAL A 113 -18.30 39.00 8.77
CA VAL A 113 -17.08 39.55 8.14
C VAL A 113 -16.90 41.05 8.40
N THR A 114 -17.99 41.84 8.43
CA THR A 114 -17.92 43.32 8.43
C THR A 114 -18.25 43.96 9.79
N LEU A 115 -19.06 43.32 10.64
CA LEU A 115 -19.48 43.85 11.95
C LEU A 115 -19.02 42.99 13.14
N SER A 116 -18.34 41.86 12.89
CA SER A 116 -18.03 40.81 13.88
C SER A 116 -19.26 40.15 14.55
N GLU A 117 -20.47 40.50 14.11
CA GLU A 117 -21.74 39.99 14.64
C GLU A 117 -21.94 38.54 14.16
N SER A 118 -21.57 37.59 15.02
CA SER A 118 -21.41 36.19 14.63
C SER A 118 -22.66 35.33 14.84
N GLU A 119 -23.69 35.79 15.56
CA GLU A 119 -24.86 34.96 15.89
C GLU A 119 -25.51 34.28 14.68
N GLY A 120 -25.76 35.01 13.59
CA GLY A 120 -26.40 34.45 12.39
C GLY A 120 -25.51 33.42 11.70
N TYR A 121 -24.19 33.62 11.76
CA TYR A 121 -23.17 32.73 11.21
C TYR A 121 -23.01 31.46 12.06
N ASP A 122 -22.98 31.60 13.40
CA ASP A 122 -22.92 30.47 14.33
C ASP A 122 -24.23 29.66 14.35
N ARG A 123 -25.41 30.28 14.16
CA ARG A 123 -26.66 29.56 13.91
C ARG A 123 -26.57 28.69 12.64
N ILE A 124 -26.07 29.23 11.53
CA ILE A 124 -25.91 28.46 10.28
C ILE A 124 -24.89 27.32 10.47
N LYS A 125 -23.76 27.60 11.08
CA LYS A 125 -22.71 26.62 11.44
C LYS A 125 -23.27 25.50 12.31
N GLY A 126 -24.08 25.84 13.31
CA GLY A 126 -24.78 24.91 14.20
C GLY A 126 -25.54 23.82 13.45
N MET A 127 -26.29 24.19 12.40
CA MET A 127 -27.04 23.22 11.58
C MET A 127 -26.14 22.19 10.88
N PHE A 128 -24.94 22.57 10.45
CA PHE A 128 -24.01 21.65 9.79
C PHE A 128 -23.18 20.83 10.79
N THR A 129 -23.03 21.29 12.04
CA THR A 129 -22.45 20.50 13.15
C THR A 129 -23.45 19.60 13.87
N ALA A 130 -24.76 19.72 13.61
CA ALA A 130 -25.79 18.91 14.27
C ALA A 130 -25.64 17.41 13.92
N ASP A 131 -25.51 16.58 14.95
CA ASP A 131 -25.39 15.12 14.82
C ASP A 131 -26.74 14.52 14.36
N PRO A 132 -26.85 14.00 13.13
CA PRO A 132 -28.12 13.55 12.57
C PRO A 132 -28.66 12.26 13.21
N LYS A 133 -27.91 11.60 14.10
CA LYS A 133 -28.30 10.34 14.76
C LYS A 133 -28.82 10.54 16.17
N LYS A 134 -28.58 11.70 16.79
CA LYS A 134 -29.11 12.03 18.11
C LYS A 134 -30.58 12.45 18.01
N GLN A 135 -31.48 11.47 18.02
CA GLN A 135 -32.80 11.73 18.58
C GLN A 135 -32.64 12.11 20.07
N GLY A 136 -33.35 13.15 20.50
CA GLY A 136 -33.27 13.62 21.88
C GLY A 136 -33.88 12.60 22.83
N ASP A 137 -33.07 12.08 23.75
CA ASP A 137 -33.49 11.18 24.83
C ASP A 137 -34.31 11.91 25.92
N ASP A 138 -34.41 13.24 25.82
CA ASP A 138 -35.18 14.10 26.71
C ASP A 138 -36.35 14.75 25.94
N GLY A 139 -37.57 14.32 26.26
CA GLY A 139 -38.80 14.54 25.48
C GLY A 139 -39.36 15.97 25.48
N LEU A 140 -38.52 16.98 25.74
CA LEU A 140 -38.93 18.37 25.96
C LEU A 140 -38.23 19.41 25.06
N LEU A 141 -37.17 19.05 24.31
CA LEU A 141 -36.37 20.02 23.52
C LEU A 141 -36.02 19.55 22.08
N ALA A 142 -36.85 18.72 21.44
CA ALA A 142 -36.60 18.16 20.11
C ALA A 142 -36.77 19.15 18.92
N TYR A 143 -36.49 20.45 19.09
CA TYR A 143 -36.86 21.50 18.13
C TYR A 143 -35.76 22.00 17.18
N ASP A 144 -34.48 21.69 17.45
CA ASP A 144 -33.33 22.26 16.70
C ASP A 144 -32.72 21.34 15.62
N MET A 145 -33.28 20.15 15.38
CA MET A 145 -32.73 19.23 14.36
C MET A 145 -33.06 19.68 12.92
N PRO A 146 -32.08 20.00 12.06
CA PRO A 146 -32.37 20.63 10.76
C PRO A 146 -33.02 19.68 9.75
N THR A 147 -34.15 20.10 9.15
CA THR A 147 -34.82 19.32 8.09
C THR A 147 -33.92 19.13 6.87
N HIS A 148 -34.16 18.07 6.10
CA HIS A 148 -33.38 17.78 4.89
C HIS A 148 -33.51 18.91 3.84
N THR A 149 -34.70 19.49 3.69
CA THR A 149 -34.91 20.68 2.84
C THR A 149 -34.17 21.90 3.39
N CYS A 150 -34.22 22.13 4.71
CA CYS A 150 -33.53 23.24 5.36
C CYS A 150 -32.02 23.22 5.07
N LEU A 151 -31.35 22.08 5.28
CA LEU A 151 -29.91 21.93 5.00
C LEU A 151 -29.59 22.10 3.51
N LYS A 152 -30.43 21.56 2.62
CA LYS A 152 -30.28 21.70 1.17
C LYS A 152 -30.44 23.15 0.71
N ASN A 153 -31.39 23.89 1.28
CA ASN A 153 -31.62 25.30 0.97
C ASN A 153 -30.47 26.19 1.49
N HIS A 154 -29.96 25.93 2.70
CA HIS A 154 -28.79 26.65 3.23
C HIS A 154 -27.51 26.35 2.43
N LEU A 155 -27.30 25.10 2.01
CA LEU A 155 -26.17 24.74 1.13
C LEU A 155 -26.28 25.39 -0.26
N LEU A 156 -27.49 25.57 -0.80
CA LEU A 156 -27.74 26.39 -2.01
C LEU A 156 -27.47 27.89 -1.76
N GLY A 157 -27.77 28.39 -0.57
CA GLY A 157 -27.40 29.74 -0.12
C GLY A 157 -25.88 29.93 -0.10
N LEU A 158 -25.14 29.00 0.53
CA LEU A 158 -23.68 29.01 0.60
C LEU A 158 -23.05 28.89 -0.80
N LEU A 159 -23.53 27.97 -1.64
CA LEU A 159 -23.11 27.82 -3.05
C LEU A 159 -23.30 29.11 -3.85
N SER A 160 -24.32 29.91 -3.52
CA SER A 160 -24.61 31.17 -4.20
C SER A 160 -23.68 32.33 -3.81
N HIS A 161 -22.93 32.20 -2.71
CA HIS A 161 -22.12 33.27 -2.11
C HIS A 161 -20.70 32.81 -1.71
N VAL A 162 -20.21 31.74 -2.34
CA VAL A 162 -18.89 31.13 -2.08
C VAL A 162 -17.73 32.12 -2.10
N ALA A 163 -17.76 33.12 -2.99
CA ALA A 163 -16.71 34.13 -3.08
C ALA A 163 -16.56 34.96 -1.78
N SER A 164 -17.62 35.07 -0.97
CA SER A 164 -17.63 35.75 0.33
C SER A 164 -17.21 34.86 1.50
N LEU A 165 -16.97 33.56 1.29
CA LEU A 165 -16.43 32.66 2.30
C LEU A 165 -14.90 32.78 2.35
N ASP A 166 -14.39 33.92 2.85
CA ASP A 166 -12.95 34.12 3.08
C ASP A 166 -12.44 33.36 4.34
N ARG A 167 -11.19 33.60 4.73
CA ARG A 167 -10.54 32.91 5.87
C ARG A 167 -11.23 33.12 7.23
N SER A 168 -11.96 34.22 7.42
CA SER A 168 -12.79 34.43 8.63
C SER A 168 -13.88 33.36 8.75
N CYS A 169 -14.49 33.00 7.62
CA CYS A 169 -15.56 32.00 7.52
C CYS A 169 -15.07 30.55 7.69
N SER A 170 -13.81 30.33 8.08
CA SER A 170 -13.18 29.01 8.23
C SER A 170 -13.90 28.09 9.21
N GLY A 171 -14.49 28.63 10.29
CA GLY A 171 -15.28 27.84 11.25
C GLY A 171 -16.55 27.25 10.63
N LEU A 172 -17.29 28.03 9.83
CA LEU A 172 -18.46 27.56 9.08
C LEU A 172 -18.07 26.62 7.94
N VAL A 173 -17.01 26.96 7.18
CA VAL A 173 -16.51 26.10 6.09
C VAL A 173 -16.08 24.74 6.62
N SER A 174 -15.39 24.68 7.77
CA SER A 174 -15.04 23.44 8.45
C SER A 174 -16.27 22.63 8.88
N ALA A 175 -17.29 23.27 9.46
CA ALA A 175 -18.54 22.62 9.82
C ALA A 175 -19.26 22.01 8.61
N VAL A 176 -19.33 22.72 7.48
CA VAL A 176 -19.95 22.21 6.24
C VAL A 176 -19.14 21.04 5.67
N ILE A 177 -17.81 21.17 5.57
CA ILE A 177 -16.92 20.13 5.02
C ILE A 177 -17.00 18.83 5.82
N ASN A 178 -17.08 18.92 7.16
CA ASN A 178 -17.13 17.76 8.06
C ASN A 178 -18.55 17.25 8.36
N SER A 179 -19.60 17.89 7.82
CA SER A 179 -20.99 17.43 7.99
C SER A 179 -21.23 16.08 7.28
N GLU A 180 -22.16 15.26 7.81
CA GLU A 180 -22.44 13.94 7.22
C GLU A 180 -23.16 14.04 5.87
N TRP A 181 -22.39 14.16 4.77
CA TRP A 181 -22.91 14.26 3.41
C TRP A 181 -23.00 12.90 2.69
N LEU A 182 -22.09 11.95 3.01
CA LEU A 182 -21.96 10.67 2.31
C LEU A 182 -23.18 9.74 2.42
N GLY A 183 -23.95 9.82 3.51
CA GLY A 183 -25.16 9.02 3.73
C GLY A 183 -26.46 9.59 3.14
N ARG A 184 -26.44 10.78 2.52
CA ARG A 184 -27.65 11.50 2.08
C ARG A 184 -28.17 11.09 0.70
N ASP A 185 -29.24 11.72 0.24
CA ASP A 185 -29.80 11.53 -1.10
C ASP A 185 -28.86 12.04 -2.20
N GLU A 186 -29.08 11.55 -3.43
CA GLU A 186 -28.23 11.86 -4.57
C GLU A 186 -28.27 13.35 -4.97
N SER A 187 -29.37 14.07 -4.71
CA SER A 187 -29.49 15.49 -5.05
C SER A 187 -28.72 16.38 -4.07
N TYR A 188 -28.69 16.03 -2.77
CA TYR A 188 -27.81 16.68 -1.81
C TYR A 188 -26.34 16.40 -2.12
N VAL A 189 -25.98 15.14 -2.44
CA VAL A 189 -24.60 14.78 -2.78
C VAL A 189 -24.09 15.51 -4.01
N LYS A 190 -24.88 15.59 -5.10
CA LYS A 190 -24.54 16.36 -6.31
C LYS A 190 -24.35 17.86 -6.01
N LEU A 191 -25.19 18.41 -5.12
CA LEU A 191 -25.08 19.80 -4.64
C LEU A 191 -23.81 20.03 -3.81
N PHE A 192 -23.49 19.11 -2.89
CA PHE A 192 -22.31 19.19 -2.03
C PHE A 192 -21.00 19.10 -2.84
N ILE A 193 -20.92 18.17 -3.79
CA ILE A 193 -19.77 18.06 -4.71
C ILE A 193 -19.53 19.36 -5.48
N ARG A 194 -20.61 19.99 -5.99
CA ARG A 194 -20.54 21.29 -6.68
C ARG A 194 -20.12 22.43 -5.73
N PHE A 195 -20.53 22.40 -4.47
CA PHE A 195 -20.08 23.34 -3.45
C PHE A 195 -18.58 23.20 -3.18
N LEU A 196 -18.07 21.98 -2.96
CA LEU A 196 -16.64 21.72 -2.76
C LEU A 196 -15.79 22.19 -3.95
N GLY A 197 -16.22 21.89 -5.17
CA GLY A 197 -15.55 22.32 -6.40
C GLY A 197 -15.50 23.86 -6.54
N ASN A 198 -16.63 24.54 -6.36
CA ASN A 198 -16.69 26.00 -6.40
C ASN A 198 -15.88 26.64 -5.27
N LEU A 199 -15.90 26.07 -4.05
CA LEU A 199 -15.17 26.57 -2.89
C LEU A 199 -13.66 26.51 -3.11
N ALA A 200 -13.15 25.34 -3.53
CA ALA A 200 -11.72 25.18 -3.79
C ALA A 200 -11.25 26.06 -4.97
N ALA A 201 -12.10 26.29 -5.98
CA ALA A 201 -11.74 27.10 -7.15
C ALA A 201 -11.79 28.61 -6.89
N ALA A 202 -12.74 29.09 -6.09
CA ALA A 202 -12.88 30.51 -5.77
C ALA A 202 -12.01 30.96 -4.57
N GLN A 203 -11.75 30.05 -3.63
CA GLN A 203 -11.06 30.33 -2.36
C GLN A 203 -10.01 29.25 -2.09
N GLY A 204 -8.89 29.30 -2.83
CA GLY A 204 -7.86 28.26 -2.89
C GLY A 204 -7.24 27.84 -1.54
N SER A 205 -7.35 28.65 -0.49
CA SER A 205 -6.97 28.25 0.88
C SER A 205 -7.78 27.06 1.43
N TYR A 206 -8.96 26.78 0.89
CA TYR A 206 -9.78 25.63 1.28
C TYR A 206 -9.53 24.37 0.44
N LEU A 207 -8.71 24.43 -0.63
CA LEU A 207 -8.38 23.25 -1.44
C LEU A 207 -7.76 22.14 -0.59
N SER A 208 -6.73 22.44 0.21
CA SER A 208 -6.07 21.46 1.07
C SER A 208 -7.01 20.87 2.15
N PRO A 209 -7.79 21.66 2.93
CA PRO A 209 -8.83 21.13 3.82
C PRO A 209 -9.87 20.22 3.13
N VAL A 210 -10.36 20.60 1.94
CA VAL A 210 -11.32 19.79 1.18
C VAL A 210 -10.67 18.47 0.70
N LEU A 211 -9.48 18.53 0.13
CA LEU A 211 -8.73 17.34 -0.29
C LEU A 211 -8.41 16.42 0.89
N LYS A 212 -8.08 16.96 2.06
CA LYS A 212 -7.84 16.17 3.27
C LYS A 212 -9.10 15.43 3.72
N MET A 213 -10.24 16.12 3.85
CA MET A 213 -11.52 15.47 4.19
C MET A 213 -11.88 14.36 3.19
N LEU A 214 -11.64 14.59 1.90
CA LEU A 214 -11.89 13.56 0.87
C LEU A 214 -10.91 12.38 0.97
N ALA A 215 -9.64 12.62 1.27
CA ALA A 215 -8.66 11.56 1.51
C ALA A 215 -9.01 10.71 2.74
N THR A 216 -9.38 11.33 3.87
CA THR A 216 -9.84 10.60 5.07
C THR A 216 -11.04 9.70 4.73
N ASN A 217 -11.95 10.16 3.86
CA ASN A 217 -13.11 9.40 3.38
C ASN A 217 -12.79 8.28 2.35
N LEU A 218 -11.51 7.95 2.11
CA LEU A 218 -11.07 6.75 1.38
C LEU A 218 -10.74 5.57 2.30
N THR A 219 -10.76 5.76 3.63
CA THR A 219 -10.52 4.72 4.64
C THR A 219 -11.76 3.82 4.85
N THR A 220 -11.73 2.89 5.81
CA THR A 220 -12.94 2.14 6.22
C THR A 220 -14.01 3.10 6.75
N VAL A 221 -15.18 3.12 6.12
CA VAL A 221 -16.27 4.01 6.56
C VAL A 221 -16.83 3.53 7.92
N PRO A 222 -16.90 4.40 8.95
CA PRO A 222 -17.39 4.02 10.28
C PRO A 222 -18.82 3.44 10.27
N ARG A 223 -19.05 2.45 11.14
CA ARG A 223 -20.37 1.80 11.32
C ARG A 223 -21.43 2.84 11.67
N GLY A 224 -22.33 3.12 10.73
CA GLY A 224 -23.45 4.05 10.90
C GLY A 224 -23.43 5.30 10.01
N LEU A 225 -22.32 5.65 9.34
CA LEU A 225 -22.28 6.86 8.47
C LEU A 225 -23.28 6.78 7.30
N GLY A 226 -23.58 5.58 6.82
CA GLY A 226 -24.60 5.31 5.80
C GLY A 226 -26.01 5.06 6.35
N ARG A 227 -26.28 5.28 7.64
CA ARG A 227 -27.58 5.05 8.30
C ARG A 227 -28.10 6.34 8.91
N LEU A 228 -28.59 7.25 8.07
CA LEU A 228 -29.19 8.51 8.49
C LEU A 228 -30.72 8.38 8.62
N PRO A 229 -31.34 8.89 9.71
CA PRO A 229 -32.80 9.02 9.79
C PRO A 229 -33.36 9.79 8.58
N GLY A 230 -34.46 9.31 8.02
CA GLY A 230 -35.10 9.90 6.83
C GLY A 230 -34.47 9.53 5.48
N TYR A 231 -33.35 8.79 5.44
CA TYR A 231 -32.71 8.33 4.19
C TYR A 231 -32.67 6.79 4.09
N ALA A 232 -32.55 6.29 2.87
CA ALA A 232 -32.25 4.88 2.61
C ALA A 232 -30.80 4.55 3.01
N VAL A 233 -30.55 3.33 3.49
CA VAL A 233 -29.22 2.90 3.95
C VAL A 233 -28.23 2.85 2.79
N VAL A 234 -27.13 3.61 2.91
CA VAL A 234 -26.08 3.70 1.88
C VAL A 234 -24.93 2.74 2.21
N PRO A 235 -24.54 1.81 1.30
CA PRO A 235 -23.41 0.91 1.53
C PRO A 235 -22.06 1.61 1.32
N ALA A 236 -20.99 1.09 1.95
CA ALA A 236 -19.66 1.69 1.93
C ALA A 236 -19.11 1.93 0.51
N SER A 237 -19.29 0.96 -0.40
CA SER A 237 -18.89 1.10 -1.82
C SER A 237 -19.55 2.29 -2.53
N THR A 238 -20.79 2.62 -2.18
CA THR A 238 -21.47 3.82 -2.71
C THR A 238 -20.92 5.10 -2.07
N MET A 239 -20.51 5.06 -0.80
CA MET A 239 -19.86 6.20 -0.15
C MET A 239 -18.46 6.46 -0.75
N HIS A 240 -17.62 5.44 -0.92
CA HIS A 240 -16.35 5.56 -1.64
C HIS A 240 -16.54 6.06 -3.08
N THR A 241 -17.55 5.55 -3.80
CA THR A 241 -17.92 6.06 -5.14
C THR A 241 -18.26 7.56 -5.12
N ARG A 242 -18.98 8.04 -4.11
CA ARG A 242 -19.31 9.46 -3.92
C ARG A 242 -18.06 10.30 -3.61
N THR A 243 -17.12 9.79 -2.81
CA THR A 243 -15.81 10.41 -2.56
C THR A 243 -14.98 10.52 -3.85
N HIS A 244 -14.93 9.45 -4.67
CA HIS A 244 -14.25 9.48 -5.97
C HIS A 244 -14.90 10.43 -6.96
N MET A 245 -16.24 10.56 -6.98
CA MET A 245 -16.93 11.59 -7.77
C MET A 245 -16.52 13.02 -7.34
N ALA A 246 -16.37 13.26 -6.03
CA ALA A 246 -15.94 14.56 -5.51
C ALA A 246 -14.49 14.89 -5.92
N LEU A 247 -13.54 13.97 -5.67
CA LEU A 247 -12.13 14.11 -6.06
C LEU A 247 -11.99 14.33 -7.57
N ARG A 248 -12.65 13.50 -8.39
CA ARG A 248 -12.65 13.61 -9.85
C ARG A 248 -13.24 14.93 -10.34
N HIS A 249 -14.22 15.51 -9.64
CA HIS A 249 -14.76 16.83 -9.98
C HIS A 249 -13.77 17.95 -9.65
N ILE A 250 -13.14 17.92 -8.48
CA ILE A 250 -12.20 18.95 -8.02
C ILE A 250 -10.93 18.96 -8.87
N LEU A 251 -10.31 17.80 -9.14
CA LEU A 251 -9.10 17.71 -9.96
C LEU A 251 -9.36 18.16 -11.41
N ARG A 252 -10.56 17.96 -11.95
CA ARG A 252 -10.95 18.49 -13.27
C ARG A 252 -11.18 20.01 -13.30
N LEU A 253 -11.54 20.62 -12.17
CA LEU A 253 -11.64 22.08 -12.03
C LEU A 253 -10.28 22.71 -11.74
N ILE A 254 -9.40 22.00 -11.02
CA ILE A 254 -8.11 22.48 -10.52
C ILE A 254 -7.05 21.40 -10.76
N PRO A 255 -6.49 21.29 -11.98
CA PRO A 255 -5.50 20.25 -12.30
C PRO A 255 -4.24 20.30 -11.43
N ALA A 256 -3.83 21.50 -11.01
CA ALA A 256 -2.73 21.68 -10.05
C ALA A 256 -3.02 21.11 -8.64
N GLY A 257 -4.25 20.67 -8.38
CA GLY A 257 -4.65 20.03 -7.12
C GLY A 257 -4.07 18.64 -6.91
N SER A 258 -3.59 17.95 -7.95
CA SER A 258 -2.94 16.64 -7.84
C SER A 258 -1.64 16.73 -7.03
N GLY A 259 -0.76 17.69 -7.33
CA GLY A 259 0.46 17.95 -6.56
C GLY A 259 0.21 18.39 -5.11
N ALA A 260 -0.97 18.94 -4.79
CA ALA A 260 -1.40 19.20 -3.42
C ALA A 260 -2.03 17.96 -2.74
N LEU A 261 -2.59 17.02 -3.52
CA LEU A 261 -3.21 15.80 -3.04
C LEU A 261 -2.17 14.73 -2.68
N SER A 262 -1.12 14.53 -3.49
CA SER A 262 -0.06 13.54 -3.24
C SER A 262 0.45 13.51 -1.79
N PRO A 263 0.99 14.60 -1.20
CA PRO A 263 1.45 14.60 0.19
C PRO A 263 0.31 14.45 1.21
N ILE A 264 -0.92 14.83 0.86
CA ILE A 264 -2.10 14.58 1.70
C ILE A 264 -2.38 13.07 1.76
N LEU A 265 -2.31 12.35 0.63
CA LEU A 265 -2.53 10.90 0.58
C LEU A 265 -1.51 10.13 1.45
N THR A 266 -0.24 10.53 1.42
CA THR A 266 0.81 10.01 2.32
C THR A 266 0.49 10.31 3.79
N SER A 267 0.06 11.54 4.10
CA SER A 267 -0.30 11.96 5.47
C SER A 267 -1.59 11.37 6.03
N GLN A 268 -2.40 10.72 5.17
CA GLN A 268 -3.69 10.11 5.51
C GLN A 268 -3.69 8.60 5.27
N PHE A 269 -2.52 8.02 4.95
CA PHE A 269 -2.35 6.57 4.98
C PHE A 269 -2.57 6.07 6.42
N PRO A 270 -3.33 4.97 6.62
CA PRO A 270 -3.62 4.43 7.95
C PRO A 270 -2.37 4.18 8.82
N PHE A 271 -2.57 4.18 10.13
CA PHE A 271 -1.53 3.91 11.11
C PHE A 271 -1.20 2.40 11.16
N ASP A 272 -0.03 2.07 11.69
CA ASP A 272 0.39 0.66 11.80
C ASP A 272 -0.55 -0.15 12.72
N SER A 273 -1.23 0.52 13.66
CA SER A 273 -2.26 -0.03 14.56
C SER A 273 -3.68 -0.06 13.97
N ASP A 274 -3.94 0.54 12.80
CA ASP A 274 -5.25 0.45 12.15
C ASP A 274 -5.48 -0.97 11.60
N PRO A 275 -6.73 -1.49 11.62
CA PRO A 275 -7.01 -2.83 11.16
C PRO A 275 -6.75 -3.01 9.65
N ALA A 276 -6.49 -4.25 9.24
CA ALA A 276 -6.20 -4.64 7.88
C ALA A 276 -7.26 -4.16 6.90
N SER A 277 -8.54 -4.21 7.27
CA SER A 277 -9.65 -3.69 6.45
C SER A 277 -9.45 -2.22 6.04
N THR A 278 -8.86 -1.38 6.90
CA THR A 278 -8.64 0.04 6.65
C THR A 278 -7.45 0.27 5.72
N ASN A 279 -6.35 -0.46 5.92
CA ASN A 279 -5.20 -0.45 5.03
C ASN A 279 -5.57 -0.95 3.60
N ILE A 280 -6.35 -2.03 3.51
CA ILE A 280 -6.83 -2.62 2.25
C ILE A 280 -7.86 -1.71 1.56
N ALA A 281 -8.79 -1.10 2.32
CA ALA A 281 -9.77 -0.16 1.76
C ALA A 281 -9.10 1.10 1.21
N TYR A 282 -8.15 1.68 1.96
CA TYR A 282 -7.41 2.86 1.52
C TYR A 282 -6.60 2.53 0.25
N THR A 283 -5.81 1.46 0.26
CA THR A 283 -5.03 1.00 -0.90
C THR A 283 -5.88 0.79 -2.16
N ARG A 284 -7.04 0.12 -2.04
CA ARG A 284 -7.96 -0.06 -3.18
C ARG A 284 -8.46 1.27 -3.73
N ASN A 285 -8.84 2.19 -2.86
CA ASN A 285 -9.33 3.52 -3.26
C ASN A 285 -8.20 4.39 -3.85
N LEU A 286 -6.95 4.28 -3.37
CA LEU A 286 -5.80 4.92 -4.01
C LEU A 286 -5.59 4.39 -5.43
N ILE A 287 -5.59 3.06 -5.62
CA ILE A 287 -5.45 2.42 -6.93
C ILE A 287 -6.60 2.85 -7.88
N GLN A 288 -7.84 2.91 -7.38
CA GLN A 288 -8.99 3.43 -8.13
C GLN A 288 -8.84 4.91 -8.53
N MET A 289 -8.02 5.70 -7.83
CA MET A 289 -7.74 7.10 -8.16
C MET A 289 -6.93 7.25 -9.44
N ILE A 290 -5.98 6.35 -9.69
CA ILE A 290 -5.10 6.34 -10.87
C ILE A 290 -5.94 6.36 -12.17
N GLY A 291 -7.05 5.62 -12.20
CA GLY A 291 -7.98 5.56 -13.32
C GLY A 291 -8.73 6.87 -13.65
N TYR A 292 -8.47 7.97 -12.94
CA TYR A 292 -8.93 9.31 -13.33
C TYR A 292 -7.98 10.47 -13.00
N ALA A 293 -6.85 10.19 -12.36
CA ALA A 293 -5.74 11.10 -12.12
C ALA A 293 -4.41 10.34 -12.37
N PRO A 294 -4.13 9.94 -13.63
CA PRO A 294 -2.94 9.15 -13.96
C PRO A 294 -1.63 9.87 -13.66
N GLU A 295 -1.63 11.20 -13.53
CA GLU A 295 -0.49 11.98 -13.04
C GLU A 295 -0.07 11.64 -11.60
N LEU A 296 -0.91 10.94 -10.83
CA LEU A 296 -0.59 10.42 -9.48
C LEU A 296 -0.15 8.95 -9.48
N GLN A 297 -0.03 8.30 -10.64
CA GLN A 297 0.28 6.87 -10.75
C GLN A 297 1.57 6.48 -10.02
N SER A 298 2.66 7.21 -10.27
CA SER A 298 3.97 6.90 -9.67
C SER A 298 3.94 7.13 -8.15
N ASP A 299 3.47 8.29 -7.70
CA ASP A 299 3.38 8.66 -6.28
C ASP A 299 2.54 7.65 -5.48
N ILE A 300 1.38 7.24 -6.01
CA ILE A 300 0.47 6.30 -5.34
C ILE A 300 1.10 4.91 -5.23
N LEU A 301 1.70 4.40 -6.31
CA LEU A 301 2.26 3.05 -6.32
C LEU A 301 3.55 2.98 -5.50
N ALA A 302 4.38 4.03 -5.51
CA ALA A 302 5.51 4.16 -4.60
C ALA A 302 5.03 4.17 -3.14
N LEU A 303 4.06 5.01 -2.77
CA LEU A 303 3.50 5.09 -1.42
C LEU A 303 2.94 3.74 -0.92
N VAL A 304 2.18 3.02 -1.77
CA VAL A 304 1.66 1.70 -1.39
C VAL A 304 2.80 0.69 -1.24
N THR A 305 3.81 0.72 -2.12
CA THR A 305 4.98 -0.19 -2.05
C THR A 305 5.83 0.08 -0.81
N GLU A 306 6.15 1.35 -0.50
CA GLU A 306 6.86 1.76 0.73
C GLU A 306 6.14 1.28 2.00
N LYS A 307 4.82 1.45 2.05
CA LYS A 307 3.99 1.01 3.18
C LYS A 307 3.94 -0.50 3.30
N LEU A 308 3.85 -1.21 2.17
CA LEU A 308 3.82 -2.67 2.15
C LEU A 308 5.16 -3.26 2.61
N VAL A 309 6.28 -2.77 2.06
CA VAL A 309 7.64 -3.14 2.48
C VAL A 309 7.86 -2.88 3.97
N LYS A 310 7.40 -1.73 4.50
CA LYS A 310 7.52 -1.43 5.94
C LYS A 310 6.79 -2.45 6.81
N ILE A 311 5.54 -2.80 6.47
CA ILE A 311 4.75 -3.78 7.26
C ILE A 311 5.35 -5.19 7.09
N ASP A 312 5.82 -5.54 5.89
CA ASP A 312 6.45 -6.83 5.58
C ASP A 312 7.74 -7.07 6.39
N VAL A 313 8.60 -6.05 6.51
CA VAL A 313 9.77 -6.09 7.41
C VAL A 313 9.35 -6.13 8.88
N GLN A 314 8.30 -5.40 9.27
CA GLN A 314 7.81 -5.44 10.64
C GLN A 314 7.28 -6.82 11.01
N ILE A 315 6.71 -7.61 10.09
CA ILE A 315 6.34 -9.02 10.34
C ILE A 315 7.58 -9.85 10.70
N GLN A 316 8.73 -9.63 10.03
CA GLN A 316 9.94 -10.40 10.36
C GLN A 316 10.47 -10.04 11.75
N VAL A 317 10.53 -8.75 12.08
CA VAL A 317 10.92 -8.30 13.43
C VAL A 317 9.92 -8.79 14.48
N ASP A 318 8.61 -8.66 14.22
CA ASP A 318 7.56 -9.13 15.13
C ASP A 318 7.59 -10.66 15.34
N MET A 319 8.14 -11.45 14.41
CA MET A 319 8.29 -12.90 14.55
C MET A 319 9.61 -13.27 15.23
N GLU A 320 10.73 -12.62 14.90
CA GLU A 320 12.01 -12.80 15.61
C GLU A 320 11.84 -12.45 17.11
N ASP A 321 11.25 -11.29 17.41
CA ASP A 321 10.95 -10.86 18.79
C ASP A 321 10.05 -11.88 19.54
N TYR A 322 9.21 -12.66 18.82
CA TYR A 322 8.27 -13.63 19.39
C TYR A 322 8.86 -15.05 19.52
N GLU A 323 9.76 -15.44 18.61
CA GLU A 323 10.54 -16.68 18.70
C GLU A 323 11.55 -16.58 19.86
N ASP A 324 12.18 -15.41 20.07
CA ASP A 324 13.01 -15.12 21.24
C ASP A 324 12.17 -15.16 22.55
N GLU A 325 10.97 -14.56 22.58
CA GLU A 325 10.05 -14.52 23.74
C GLU A 325 9.59 -15.93 24.18
N ILE A 326 9.23 -16.81 23.24
CA ILE A 326 8.92 -18.22 23.52
C ILE A 326 10.17 -18.97 23.98
N GLY A 327 11.34 -18.67 23.40
CA GLY A 327 12.61 -19.27 23.76
C GLY A 327 12.98 -19.01 25.22
N ASP A 328 13.07 -17.75 25.63
CA ASP A 328 13.40 -17.35 27.00
C ASP A 328 12.39 -17.92 28.02
N ASN A 329 11.10 -17.97 27.68
CA ASN A 329 10.08 -18.60 28.54
C ASN A 329 10.30 -20.12 28.72
N LEU A 330 10.76 -20.84 27.69
CA LEU A 330 11.14 -22.25 27.83
C LEU A 330 12.41 -22.45 28.67
N VAL A 331 13.40 -21.55 28.55
CA VAL A 331 14.64 -21.64 29.36
C VAL A 331 14.31 -21.36 30.83
N HIS A 332 13.54 -20.33 31.14
CA HIS A 332 13.16 -20.04 32.53
C HIS A 332 12.28 -21.13 33.15
N ALA A 333 11.38 -21.76 32.38
CA ALA A 333 10.63 -22.92 32.86
C ALA A 333 11.54 -24.12 33.21
N ALA A 334 12.69 -24.28 32.53
CA ALA A 334 13.68 -25.30 32.85
C ALA A 334 14.63 -24.89 34.00
N GLU A 335 14.90 -23.59 34.18
CA GLU A 335 15.70 -23.07 35.30
C GLU A 335 14.93 -23.09 36.64
N GLU A 336 13.58 -23.02 36.63
CA GLU A 336 12.75 -23.08 37.84
C GLU A 336 12.52 -24.51 38.39
N GLU A 337 12.81 -25.58 37.63
CA GLU A 337 12.68 -26.97 38.12
C GLU A 337 13.90 -27.47 38.95
N GLU A 338 14.98 -26.68 39.12
CA GLU A 338 16.15 -27.09 39.93
C GLU A 338 16.12 -26.68 41.43
N GLU A 339 15.12 -25.90 41.92
CA GLU A 339 14.96 -25.59 43.36
C GLU A 339 13.71 -26.25 44.01
N GLU A 340 13.70 -27.58 44.12
CA GLU A 340 12.80 -28.30 45.05
C GLU A 340 13.24 -28.12 46.53
N ASP A 341 12.46 -27.39 47.32
CA ASP A 341 12.30 -27.64 48.78
C ASP A 341 10.86 -27.27 49.23
N ASP A 342 10.33 -27.95 50.25
CA ASP A 342 8.91 -27.97 50.64
C ASP A 342 8.41 -26.63 51.26
N ASP A 343 7.23 -26.12 50.84
CA ASP A 343 5.96 -26.15 51.63
C ASP A 343 4.78 -25.50 50.85
N ALA A 344 3.55 -25.82 51.28
CA ALA A 344 2.29 -25.59 50.60
C ALA A 344 1.89 -24.13 50.29
N SER A 345 1.30 -23.91 49.11
CA SER A 345 -0.19 -23.93 49.04
C SER A 345 -0.76 -23.91 47.61
N VAL A 346 -1.77 -24.76 47.38
CA VAL A 346 -2.56 -24.75 46.13
C VAL A 346 -3.55 -23.59 46.09
N ALA A 347 -3.09 -22.47 45.53
CA ALA A 347 -3.92 -21.39 45.03
C ALA A 347 -3.55 -21.12 43.57
N SER A 348 -4.15 -21.88 42.65
CA SER A 348 -4.10 -21.59 41.22
C SER A 348 -4.94 -20.33 40.94
N ASP A 349 -4.35 -19.16 41.19
CA ASP A 349 -4.85 -17.91 40.63
C ASP A 349 -4.70 -18.00 39.12
N GLU A 350 -5.77 -17.76 38.36
CA GLU A 350 -5.73 -17.83 36.90
C GLU A 350 -5.05 -16.54 36.38
N SER A 351 -3.71 -16.55 36.35
CA SER A 351 -2.94 -15.52 35.66
C SER A 351 -3.18 -15.65 34.15
N GLU A 352 -4.22 -14.95 33.69
CA GLU A 352 -4.45 -14.66 32.27
C GLU A 352 -3.31 -13.74 31.77
N ASP A 353 -2.12 -14.31 31.55
CA ASP A 353 -0.98 -13.67 30.89
C ASP A 353 -1.24 -13.53 29.38
N ASP A 354 -2.28 -12.76 29.08
CA ASP A 354 -2.89 -12.51 27.77
C ASP A 354 -1.94 -11.77 26.80
N ASP A 355 -0.65 -11.55 27.11
CA ASP A 355 0.30 -10.78 26.28
C ASP A 355 0.86 -11.60 25.10
N ASP A 356 1.14 -12.88 25.32
CA ASP A 356 1.51 -13.88 24.30
C ASP A 356 0.47 -13.89 23.15
N GLY A 357 -0.82 -13.86 23.53
CA GLY A 357 -1.97 -13.73 22.63
C GLY A 357 -2.08 -12.39 21.90
N LYS A 358 -1.37 -11.33 22.33
CA LYS A 358 -1.30 -10.04 21.63
C LYS A 358 -0.20 -10.05 20.56
N SER A 359 0.97 -10.62 20.84
CA SER A 359 2.09 -10.74 19.88
C SER A 359 1.68 -11.53 18.63
N GLY A 360 1.23 -12.78 18.79
CA GLY A 360 0.75 -13.62 17.67
C GLY A 360 -0.41 -12.99 16.87
N LYS A 361 -1.29 -12.24 17.53
CA LYS A 361 -2.43 -11.54 16.92
C LYS A 361 -2.01 -10.30 16.12
N LYS A 362 -1.01 -9.56 16.59
CA LYS A 362 -0.37 -8.44 15.87
C LYS A 362 0.31 -8.92 14.58
N ILE A 363 1.08 -10.01 14.65
CA ILE A 363 1.70 -10.68 13.50
C ILE A 363 0.62 -11.06 12.47
N LYS A 364 -0.44 -11.76 12.89
CA LYS A 364 -1.55 -12.20 12.03
C LYS A 364 -2.32 -11.05 11.36
N GLU A 365 -2.52 -9.93 12.06
CA GLU A 365 -3.13 -8.72 11.51
C GLU A 365 -2.19 -8.00 10.52
N ASN A 366 -0.88 -8.04 10.75
CA ASN A 366 0.13 -7.51 9.83
C ASN A 366 0.25 -8.36 8.56
N ILE A 367 0.28 -9.69 8.66
CA ILE A 367 0.16 -10.63 7.52
C ILE A 367 -1.09 -10.32 6.70
N SER A 368 -2.23 -10.09 7.38
CA SER A 368 -3.50 -9.75 6.73
C SER A 368 -3.47 -8.38 6.01
N LYS A 369 -2.70 -7.40 6.49
CA LYS A 369 -2.43 -6.13 5.78
C LYS A 369 -1.63 -6.39 4.50
N VAL A 370 -0.49 -7.08 4.60
CA VAL A 370 0.44 -7.31 3.49
C VAL A 370 -0.23 -8.13 2.38
N ASP A 371 -0.81 -9.28 2.71
CA ASP A 371 -1.57 -10.14 1.77
C ASP A 371 -2.69 -9.33 1.09
N GLY A 372 -3.50 -8.64 1.90
CA GLY A 372 -4.64 -7.91 1.39
C GLY A 372 -4.30 -6.69 0.52
N MET A 373 -3.10 -6.11 0.67
CA MET A 373 -2.58 -5.00 -0.12
C MET A 373 -1.80 -5.46 -1.35
N ILE A 374 -0.96 -6.51 -1.24
CA ILE A 374 -0.16 -7.01 -2.37
C ILE A 374 -1.07 -7.63 -3.42
N ASP A 375 -2.16 -8.27 -3.00
CA ASP A 375 -3.20 -8.79 -3.89
C ASP A 375 -3.83 -7.71 -4.79
N LEU A 376 -3.94 -6.48 -4.28
CA LEU A 376 -4.44 -5.33 -5.04
C LEU A 376 -3.39 -4.77 -6.01
N LEU A 377 -2.10 -4.90 -5.68
CA LEU A 377 -1.00 -4.57 -6.60
C LEU A 377 -0.91 -5.59 -7.74
N PHE A 378 -1.04 -6.90 -7.45
CA PHE A 378 -1.16 -7.93 -8.49
C PHE A 378 -2.39 -7.66 -9.39
N GLU A 379 -3.58 -7.44 -8.81
CA GLU A 379 -4.80 -7.09 -9.56
C GLU A 379 -4.62 -5.85 -10.45
N TYR A 380 -3.90 -4.84 -9.97
CA TYR A 380 -3.59 -3.61 -10.70
C TYR A 380 -2.59 -3.79 -11.85
N PHE A 381 -1.52 -4.56 -11.64
CA PHE A 381 -0.46 -4.75 -12.63
C PHE A 381 -0.79 -5.82 -13.68
N ALA A 382 -1.71 -6.75 -13.40
CA ALA A 382 -2.06 -7.85 -14.31
C ALA A 382 -2.55 -7.46 -15.73
N PRO A 383 -3.38 -6.42 -15.96
CA PRO A 383 -3.97 -6.17 -17.28
C PRO A 383 -2.95 -5.89 -18.42
N PRO A 384 -1.88 -5.10 -18.21
CA PRO A 384 -0.73 -5.03 -19.14
C PRO A 384 -0.14 -6.39 -19.52
N PHE A 385 0.12 -7.28 -18.56
CA PHE A 385 0.77 -8.57 -18.84
C PHE A 385 -0.20 -9.59 -19.46
N ALA A 386 -1.48 -9.57 -19.10
CA ALA A 386 -2.49 -10.45 -19.66
C ALA A 386 -2.98 -10.03 -21.07
N SER A 387 -3.04 -8.73 -21.37
CA SER A 387 -3.74 -8.23 -22.57
C SER A 387 -3.09 -7.02 -23.28
N GLY A 388 -2.06 -6.42 -22.68
CA GLY A 388 -1.34 -5.29 -23.26
C GLY A 388 -0.36 -5.68 -24.37
N SER A 389 0.08 -4.68 -25.14
CA SER A 389 1.18 -4.82 -26.09
C SER A 389 2.51 -5.04 -25.36
N LEU A 390 3.56 -5.48 -26.07
CA LEU A 390 4.91 -5.61 -25.50
C LEU A 390 5.39 -4.31 -24.84
N ASN A 391 5.11 -3.15 -25.46
CA ASN A 391 5.39 -1.84 -24.89
C ASN A 391 4.70 -1.64 -23.54
N ASP A 392 3.45 -2.06 -23.39
CA ASP A 392 2.70 -1.86 -22.15
C ASP A 392 3.24 -2.76 -21.02
N LYS A 393 3.70 -3.97 -21.38
CA LYS A 393 4.42 -4.88 -20.47
C LYS A 393 5.78 -4.32 -20.05
N GLU A 394 6.55 -3.79 -21.00
CA GLU A 394 7.84 -3.15 -20.71
C GLU A 394 7.70 -1.92 -19.82
N ASN A 395 6.74 -1.03 -20.08
CA ASN A 395 6.51 0.14 -19.23
C ASN A 395 6.02 -0.25 -17.82
N ALA A 396 5.19 -1.29 -17.70
CA ALA A 396 4.76 -1.82 -16.40
C ALA A 396 5.93 -2.48 -15.64
N LEU A 397 6.81 -3.22 -16.33
CA LEU A 397 8.00 -3.82 -15.74
C LEU A 397 9.04 -2.76 -15.35
N ASP A 398 9.27 -1.72 -16.15
CA ASP A 398 10.17 -0.61 -15.81
C ASP A 398 9.72 0.12 -14.53
N LEU A 399 8.40 0.27 -14.34
CA LEU A 399 7.84 0.85 -13.10
C LEU A 399 8.05 -0.08 -11.89
N LEU A 400 7.86 -1.39 -12.05
CA LEU A 400 8.18 -2.39 -11.02
C LEU A 400 9.67 -2.44 -10.69
N LEU A 401 10.56 -2.42 -11.70
CA LEU A 401 12.01 -2.36 -11.54
C LEU A 401 12.46 -1.05 -10.88
N SER A 402 11.81 0.07 -11.19
CA SER A 402 12.08 1.36 -10.55
C SER A 402 11.76 1.31 -9.05
N HIS A 403 10.54 0.89 -8.68
CA HIS A 403 10.17 0.69 -7.26
C HIS A 403 11.06 -0.35 -6.57
N PHE A 404 11.44 -1.41 -7.28
CA PHE A 404 12.36 -2.41 -6.74
C PHE A 404 13.72 -1.81 -6.40
N GLN A 405 14.33 -1.04 -7.31
CA GLN A 405 15.64 -0.42 -7.07
C GLN A 405 15.62 0.66 -5.98
N THR A 406 14.52 1.41 -5.84
CA THR A 406 14.45 2.55 -4.90
C THR A 406 13.87 2.20 -3.53
N ILE A 407 13.01 1.18 -3.41
CA ILE A 407 12.27 0.84 -2.19
C ILE A 407 12.63 -0.56 -1.67
N ILE A 408 12.62 -1.57 -2.54
CA ILE A 408 12.73 -2.99 -2.12
C ILE A 408 14.21 -3.40 -1.92
N LEU A 409 15.06 -3.22 -2.93
CA LEU A 409 16.48 -3.58 -2.88
C LEU A 409 17.28 -2.88 -1.75
N PRO A 410 17.00 -1.62 -1.38
CA PRO A 410 17.63 -0.98 -0.22
C PRO A 410 17.07 -1.47 1.13
N THR A 411 15.88 -2.07 1.14
CA THR A 411 15.20 -2.53 2.35
C THR A 411 15.40 -4.03 2.56
N TYR A 412 16.23 -4.36 3.53
CA TYR A 412 16.53 -5.73 3.93
C TYR A 412 15.34 -6.38 4.69
N ARG A 413 15.29 -7.73 4.74
CA ARG A 413 14.23 -8.59 5.31
C ARG A 413 12.81 -8.54 4.70
N SER A 414 12.49 -7.72 3.70
CA SER A 414 11.19 -7.84 3.00
C SER A 414 11.12 -9.21 2.29
N ARG A 415 10.13 -10.06 2.63
CA ARG A 415 9.97 -11.41 2.08
C ARG A 415 8.90 -11.51 0.98
N HIS A 416 7.96 -10.57 0.91
CA HIS A 416 6.77 -10.72 0.06
C HIS A 416 6.68 -9.72 -1.09
N THR A 417 7.12 -8.47 -0.93
CA THR A 417 6.91 -7.40 -1.93
C THR A 417 7.52 -7.73 -3.30
N GLN A 418 8.71 -8.33 -3.29
CA GLN A 418 9.47 -8.70 -4.48
C GLN A 418 8.74 -9.67 -5.41
N PHE A 419 7.75 -10.44 -4.91
CA PHE A 419 7.02 -11.40 -5.73
C PHE A 419 6.15 -10.76 -6.81
N LEU A 420 5.81 -9.47 -6.68
CA LEU A 420 5.25 -8.69 -7.80
C LEU A 420 6.20 -8.67 -9.00
N LEU A 421 7.49 -8.44 -8.76
CA LEU A 421 8.50 -8.42 -9.81
C LEU A 421 8.79 -9.85 -10.32
N PHE A 422 8.84 -10.85 -9.44
CA PHE A 422 9.04 -12.26 -9.78
C PHE A 422 8.00 -12.80 -10.78
N HIS A 423 6.72 -12.55 -10.50
CA HIS A 423 5.59 -12.94 -11.36
C HIS A 423 5.65 -12.23 -12.71
N PHE A 424 5.60 -10.89 -12.71
CA PHE A 424 5.44 -10.14 -13.96
C PHE A 424 6.69 -10.14 -14.86
N SER A 425 7.89 -10.38 -14.33
CA SER A 425 9.10 -10.53 -15.15
C SER A 425 9.11 -11.83 -15.96
N GLN A 426 8.41 -12.88 -15.50
CA GLN A 426 8.35 -14.16 -16.20
C GLN A 426 7.38 -14.18 -17.41
N ALA A 427 6.54 -13.14 -17.57
CA ALA A 427 5.47 -13.12 -18.57
C ALA A 427 5.91 -13.09 -20.06
N SER A 428 7.22 -13.01 -20.35
CA SER A 428 7.82 -13.38 -21.66
C SER A 428 9.37 -13.35 -21.59
N PRO A 429 10.10 -14.05 -22.48
CA PRO A 429 11.57 -14.08 -22.46
C PRO A 429 12.26 -12.71 -22.49
N ALA A 430 11.68 -11.71 -23.18
CA ALA A 430 12.23 -10.35 -23.22
C ALA A 430 12.13 -9.61 -21.87
N LEU A 431 11.17 -9.99 -21.02
CA LEU A 431 11.01 -9.45 -19.67
C LEU A 431 11.96 -10.15 -18.69
N ILE A 432 12.21 -11.46 -18.90
CA ILE A 432 13.20 -12.26 -18.18
C ILE A 432 14.62 -11.72 -18.41
N ASP A 433 15.00 -11.46 -19.67
CA ASP A 433 16.28 -10.78 -19.99
C ASP A 433 16.34 -9.39 -19.35
N ARG A 434 15.31 -8.54 -19.52
CA ARG A 434 15.29 -7.18 -18.93
C ARG A 434 15.46 -7.19 -17.40
N PHE A 435 14.88 -8.16 -16.71
CA PHE A 435 15.14 -8.43 -15.29
C PHE A 435 16.61 -8.82 -15.08
N ALA A 436 17.08 -9.91 -15.70
CA ALA A 436 18.43 -10.46 -15.48
C ALA A 436 19.53 -9.42 -15.78
N SER A 437 19.45 -8.76 -16.93
CA SER A 437 20.31 -7.67 -17.37
C SER A 437 20.34 -6.49 -16.39
N THR A 438 19.23 -6.22 -15.69
CA THR A 438 19.18 -5.16 -14.65
C THR A 438 19.99 -5.56 -13.41
N PHE A 439 19.85 -6.79 -12.90
CA PHE A 439 20.63 -7.25 -11.75
C PHE A 439 22.11 -7.42 -12.09
N VAL A 440 22.44 -7.90 -13.30
CA VAL A 440 23.82 -7.96 -13.81
C VAL A 440 24.47 -6.58 -13.79
N GLN A 441 23.77 -5.54 -14.26
CA GLN A 441 24.28 -4.16 -14.21
C GLN A 441 24.54 -3.69 -12.77
N LEU A 442 23.67 -4.04 -11.81
CA LEU A 442 23.87 -3.71 -10.39
C LEU A 442 25.10 -4.43 -9.79
N ILE A 443 25.23 -5.75 -10.03
CA ILE A 443 26.33 -6.59 -9.50
C ILE A 443 27.70 -6.12 -10.00
N PHE A 444 27.80 -5.76 -11.29
CA PHE A 444 29.07 -5.38 -11.94
C PHE A 444 29.43 -3.89 -11.77
N ASN A 445 28.46 -3.01 -11.49
CA ASN A 445 28.71 -1.58 -11.33
C ASN A 445 29.49 -1.29 -10.04
N LYS A 446 30.83 -1.15 -10.16
CA LYS A 446 31.74 -0.87 -9.03
C LYS A 446 31.46 0.47 -8.29
N LEU A 447 30.54 1.32 -8.76
CA LEU A 447 30.07 2.50 -8.03
C LEU A 447 28.97 2.18 -6.99
N GLN A 448 28.26 1.05 -7.11
CA GLN A 448 27.22 0.68 -6.15
C GLN A 448 27.81 0.10 -4.85
N PRO A 449 27.19 0.38 -3.68
CA PRO A 449 27.64 -0.13 -2.38
C PRO A 449 27.79 -1.65 -2.38
N GLY A 450 28.85 -2.15 -1.72
CA GLY A 450 29.16 -3.58 -1.70
C GLY A 450 28.00 -4.48 -1.27
N ILE A 451 27.22 -4.05 -0.27
CA ILE A 451 26.03 -4.75 0.23
C ILE A 451 24.95 -4.85 -0.87
N MET A 452 24.60 -3.74 -1.53
CA MET A 452 23.60 -3.73 -2.61
C MET A 452 23.95 -4.68 -3.75
N ARG A 453 25.25 -4.84 -4.06
CA ARG A 453 25.73 -5.79 -5.08
C ARG A 453 25.67 -7.25 -4.63
N GLN A 454 25.83 -7.51 -3.33
CA GLN A 454 25.62 -8.83 -2.73
C GLN A 454 24.13 -9.20 -2.74
N SER A 455 23.24 -8.28 -2.31
CA SER A 455 21.79 -8.44 -2.39
C SER A 455 21.32 -8.69 -3.83
N ALA A 456 21.84 -7.92 -4.80
CA ALA A 456 21.50 -8.09 -6.22
C ALA A 456 21.90 -9.48 -6.77
N ALA A 457 23.03 -10.05 -6.30
CA ALA A 457 23.41 -11.42 -6.66
C ALA A 457 22.46 -12.47 -6.05
N ALA A 458 22.03 -12.29 -4.80
CA ALA A 458 21.05 -13.18 -4.15
C ALA A 458 19.68 -13.13 -4.84
N TYR A 459 19.18 -11.92 -5.17
CA TYR A 459 17.93 -11.75 -5.95
C TYR A 459 18.01 -12.42 -7.32
N LEU A 460 19.10 -12.22 -8.07
CA LEU A 460 19.28 -12.83 -9.40
C LEU A 460 19.35 -14.36 -9.34
N ALA A 461 20.13 -14.90 -8.39
CA ALA A 461 20.25 -16.34 -8.20
C ALA A 461 18.95 -16.98 -7.73
N SER A 462 18.24 -16.34 -6.79
CA SER A 462 16.94 -16.80 -6.33
C SER A 462 15.92 -16.81 -7.47
N PHE A 463 15.90 -15.77 -8.33
CA PHE A 463 15.03 -15.73 -9.49
C PHE A 463 15.32 -16.87 -10.48
N VAL A 464 16.58 -17.06 -10.88
CA VAL A 464 16.98 -18.11 -11.84
C VAL A 464 16.75 -19.52 -11.30
N ALA A 465 16.95 -19.73 -10.00
CA ALA A 465 16.69 -21.00 -9.33
C ALA A 465 15.19 -21.31 -9.20
N ARG A 466 14.36 -20.32 -8.82
CA ARG A 466 12.96 -20.50 -8.45
C ARG A 466 11.95 -20.20 -9.57
N GLY A 467 12.33 -19.51 -10.64
CA GLY A 467 11.40 -19.11 -11.71
C GLY A 467 11.10 -20.26 -12.69
N ALA A 468 9.85 -20.72 -12.72
CA ALA A 468 9.42 -21.86 -13.53
C ALA A 468 9.45 -21.59 -15.04
N HIS A 469 9.24 -20.35 -15.49
CA HIS A 469 9.23 -19.99 -16.91
C HIS A 469 10.62 -19.58 -17.45
N ILE A 470 11.67 -19.76 -16.66
CA ILE A 470 13.04 -19.44 -17.03
C ILE A 470 13.68 -20.63 -17.75
N SER A 471 13.84 -20.48 -19.07
CA SER A 471 14.52 -21.42 -19.96
C SER A 471 15.97 -21.70 -19.55
N GLY A 472 16.42 -22.94 -19.70
CA GLY A 472 17.80 -23.37 -19.38
C GLY A 472 18.91 -22.66 -20.16
N GLU A 473 18.61 -21.98 -21.26
CA GLU A 473 19.56 -21.05 -21.93
C GLU A 473 19.90 -19.87 -21.01
N VAL A 474 18.90 -19.14 -20.54
CA VAL A 474 19.05 -18.02 -19.58
C VAL A 474 19.71 -18.48 -18.27
N VAL A 475 19.41 -19.70 -17.80
CA VAL A 475 20.09 -20.28 -16.62
C VAL A 475 21.60 -20.38 -16.87
N ARG A 476 22.00 -21.00 -17.99
CA ARG A 476 23.41 -21.16 -18.39
C ARG A 476 24.11 -19.82 -18.59
N ASP A 477 23.46 -18.86 -19.26
CA ASP A 477 24.01 -17.52 -19.52
C ASP A 477 24.26 -16.75 -18.21
N VAL A 478 23.29 -16.73 -17.29
CA VAL A 478 23.47 -16.08 -15.97
C VAL A 478 24.53 -16.82 -15.15
N PHE A 479 24.57 -18.15 -15.22
CA PHE A 479 25.55 -18.96 -14.49
C PHE A 479 26.99 -18.72 -14.97
N ASP A 480 27.27 -18.76 -16.28
CA ASP A 480 28.63 -18.50 -16.80
C ASP A 480 29.06 -17.05 -16.56
N LEU A 481 28.13 -16.09 -16.65
CA LEU A 481 28.38 -14.68 -16.33
C LEU A 481 28.74 -14.48 -14.85
N LEU A 482 28.01 -15.11 -13.92
CA LEU A 482 28.34 -15.08 -12.49
C LEU A 482 29.64 -15.84 -12.18
N LEU A 483 29.90 -16.96 -12.84
CA LEU A 483 31.12 -17.75 -12.70
C LEU A 483 32.36 -16.99 -13.19
N THR A 484 32.22 -16.29 -14.32
CA THR A 484 33.22 -15.36 -14.85
C THR A 484 33.46 -14.20 -13.87
N HIS A 485 32.41 -13.65 -13.24
CA HIS A 485 32.55 -12.65 -12.18
C HIS A 485 33.32 -13.21 -10.98
N LEU A 486 32.96 -14.41 -10.49
CA LEU A 486 33.61 -15.08 -9.36
C LEU A 486 35.10 -15.31 -9.63
N ASN A 487 35.46 -15.79 -10.82
CA ASN A 487 36.83 -16.01 -11.22
C ASN A 487 37.62 -14.70 -11.36
N SER A 488 36.98 -13.60 -11.82
CA SER A 488 37.60 -12.26 -11.80
C SER A 488 37.86 -11.78 -10.37
N LEU A 489 36.89 -11.92 -9.46
CA LEU A 489 37.05 -11.56 -8.05
C LEU A 489 38.13 -12.40 -7.36
N ARG A 490 38.23 -13.70 -7.69
CA ARG A 490 39.34 -14.57 -7.23
C ARG A 490 40.68 -13.97 -7.64
N MET A 491 40.84 -13.58 -8.90
CA MET A 491 42.11 -13.04 -9.40
C MET A 491 42.46 -11.66 -8.79
N ASP A 492 41.46 -10.81 -8.55
CA ASP A 492 41.62 -9.53 -7.84
C ASP A 492 42.04 -9.72 -6.36
N TYR A 493 41.59 -10.78 -5.69
CA TYR A 493 41.74 -10.97 -4.23
C TYR A 493 42.82 -11.98 -3.79
N GLU A 494 43.05 -13.05 -4.55
CA GLU A 494 43.86 -14.22 -4.13
C GLU A 494 45.33 -13.87 -3.84
N GLY A 495 45.93 -12.98 -4.64
CA GLY A 495 47.31 -12.52 -4.43
C GLY A 495 47.53 -11.79 -3.10
N ALA A 496 46.49 -11.14 -2.57
CA ALA A 496 46.50 -10.47 -1.27
C ALA A 496 45.80 -11.27 -0.16
N CYS A 497 45.44 -12.53 -0.43
CA CYS A 497 44.67 -13.38 0.49
C CYS A 497 45.57 -14.14 1.47
N ARG A 498 45.15 -14.15 2.74
CA ARG A 498 45.80 -14.86 3.86
C ARG A 498 44.92 -15.99 4.45
N GLY A 499 43.76 -16.23 3.86
CA GLY A 499 42.69 -17.09 4.37
C GLY A 499 41.31 -16.42 4.24
N PRO A 500 40.22 -17.12 4.61
CA PRO A 500 38.86 -16.60 4.45
C PRO A 500 38.57 -15.39 5.36
N ASP A 501 37.83 -14.41 4.82
CA ASP A 501 37.44 -13.17 5.50
C ASP A 501 36.18 -12.58 4.82
N LEU A 502 35.01 -12.88 5.37
CA LEU A 502 33.70 -12.44 4.87
C LEU A 502 33.63 -10.91 4.68
N ARG A 503 34.23 -10.13 5.59
CA ARG A 503 34.16 -8.67 5.57
C ARG A 503 35.04 -8.08 4.46
N ARG A 504 36.17 -8.72 4.16
CA ARG A 504 37.10 -8.28 3.12
C ARG A 504 36.72 -8.74 1.71
N TYR A 505 36.09 -9.89 1.56
CA TYR A 505 35.75 -10.48 0.25
C TYR A 505 34.26 -10.81 0.07
N GLY A 506 33.35 -10.15 0.80
CA GLY A 506 31.90 -10.37 0.72
C GLY A 506 31.32 -10.52 -0.70
N PRO A 507 31.70 -9.70 -1.70
CA PRO A 507 31.27 -9.88 -3.09
C PRO A 507 31.67 -11.22 -3.73
N PHE A 508 32.81 -11.79 -3.33
CA PHE A 508 33.23 -13.13 -3.78
C PHE A 508 32.38 -14.22 -3.13
N TYR A 509 32.16 -14.16 -1.82
CA TYR A 509 31.35 -15.16 -1.12
C TYR A 509 29.88 -15.13 -1.53
N SER A 510 29.28 -13.94 -1.69
CA SER A 510 27.89 -13.83 -2.17
C SER A 510 27.75 -14.36 -3.60
N THR A 511 28.71 -14.08 -4.49
CA THR A 511 28.71 -14.61 -5.86
C THR A 511 28.92 -16.14 -5.86
N ALA A 512 29.75 -16.66 -4.94
CA ALA A 512 29.92 -18.09 -4.75
C ALA A 512 28.61 -18.74 -4.28
N GLN A 513 28.01 -18.25 -3.21
CA GLN A 513 26.75 -18.78 -2.66
C GLN A 513 25.61 -18.71 -3.68
N ALA A 514 25.52 -17.61 -4.46
CA ALA A 514 24.61 -17.49 -5.59
C ALA A 514 24.79 -18.61 -6.62
N LEU A 515 26.03 -18.91 -7.02
CA LEU A 515 26.33 -20.01 -7.95
C LEU A 515 26.04 -21.38 -7.35
N LEU A 516 26.36 -21.62 -6.07
CA LEU A 516 26.05 -22.88 -5.38
C LEU A 516 24.54 -23.11 -5.31
N TYR A 517 23.74 -22.08 -4.98
CA TYR A 517 22.28 -22.17 -4.92
C TYR A 517 21.65 -22.42 -6.30
N ILE A 518 22.09 -21.72 -7.36
CA ILE A 518 21.65 -22.03 -8.74
C ILE A 518 22.03 -23.47 -9.10
N PHE A 519 23.24 -23.92 -8.77
CA PHE A 519 23.65 -25.30 -9.04
C PHE A 519 22.75 -26.32 -8.33
N CYS A 520 22.41 -26.11 -7.05
CA CYS A 520 21.54 -27.02 -6.32
C CYS A 520 20.16 -27.16 -6.98
N PHE A 521 19.51 -26.03 -7.33
CA PHE A 521 18.16 -26.04 -7.92
C PHE A 521 18.12 -26.39 -9.41
N ARG A 522 19.17 -26.06 -10.19
CA ARG A 522 19.17 -26.06 -11.66
C ARG A 522 20.31 -26.87 -12.28
N TRP A 523 20.88 -27.85 -11.56
CA TRP A 523 21.98 -28.69 -12.09
C TRP A 523 21.65 -29.33 -13.45
N ARG A 524 20.37 -29.68 -13.66
CA ARG A 524 19.83 -30.24 -14.91
C ARG A 524 20.12 -29.34 -16.13
N ASP A 525 19.79 -28.04 -16.05
CA ASP A 525 20.08 -27.06 -17.10
C ASP A 525 21.58 -26.84 -17.35
N LEU A 526 22.42 -27.16 -16.36
CA LEU A 526 23.87 -26.98 -16.40
C LEU A 526 24.62 -28.22 -16.94
N THR A 527 23.91 -29.30 -17.29
CA THR A 527 24.51 -30.49 -17.90
C THR A 527 24.91 -30.25 -19.36
N THR A 528 25.79 -31.11 -19.89
CA THR A 528 26.12 -31.11 -21.33
C THR A 528 24.94 -31.60 -22.17
N ALA A 529 24.15 -32.57 -21.68
CA ALA A 529 22.94 -33.04 -22.36
C ALA A 529 21.89 -31.93 -22.56
N ALA A 530 21.57 -31.17 -21.50
CA ALA A 530 20.69 -29.99 -21.61
C ALA A 530 21.31 -28.84 -22.43
N ALA A 531 22.64 -28.83 -22.61
CA ALA A 531 23.30 -27.88 -23.49
C ALA A 531 23.23 -28.27 -24.98
N ASP A 532 23.24 -29.57 -25.28
CA ASP A 532 23.06 -30.13 -26.63
C ASP A 532 21.57 -30.23 -27.05
N GLY A 533 20.64 -30.20 -26.10
CA GLY A 533 19.21 -29.95 -26.33
C GLY A 533 18.22 -30.91 -25.67
N ASP A 534 18.68 -31.82 -24.80
CA ASP A 534 17.82 -32.82 -24.14
C ASP A 534 16.88 -32.23 -23.08
N SER A 535 15.71 -32.86 -22.87
CA SER A 535 14.74 -32.47 -21.84
C SER A 535 15.22 -32.82 -20.42
N TYR A 536 14.55 -32.26 -19.40
CA TYR A 536 14.79 -32.65 -18.00
C TYR A 536 14.58 -34.16 -17.79
N ASP A 537 13.51 -34.73 -18.36
CA ASP A 537 13.19 -36.15 -18.21
C ASP A 537 14.30 -37.03 -18.82
N GLN A 538 14.84 -36.63 -19.98
CA GLN A 538 15.99 -37.30 -20.61
C GLN A 538 17.27 -37.19 -19.78
N VAL A 539 17.46 -36.10 -19.02
CA VAL A 539 18.60 -35.91 -18.12
C VAL A 539 18.43 -36.72 -16.83
N ASP A 540 17.21 -36.88 -16.33
CA ASP A 540 16.88 -37.72 -15.17
C ASP A 540 16.88 -39.22 -15.50
N GLU A 541 16.73 -39.61 -16.77
CA GLU A 541 16.95 -40.99 -17.25
C GLU A 541 18.46 -41.40 -17.31
N LEU A 542 19.40 -40.46 -17.11
CA LEU A 542 20.84 -40.76 -17.14
C LEU A 542 21.33 -41.36 -15.83
N GLU A 543 22.12 -42.42 -15.92
CA GLU A 543 22.94 -42.91 -14.79
C GLU A 543 23.81 -41.77 -14.23
N PRO A 544 23.98 -41.62 -12.90
CA PRO A 544 24.74 -40.51 -12.31
C PRO A 544 26.20 -40.39 -12.79
N THR A 545 26.77 -41.48 -13.33
CA THR A 545 28.12 -41.50 -13.94
C THR A 545 28.17 -41.02 -15.39
N GLN A 546 27.01 -40.86 -16.05
CA GLN A 546 26.85 -40.34 -17.41
C GLN A 546 26.54 -38.83 -17.43
N VAL A 547 26.08 -38.27 -16.32
CA VAL A 547 25.75 -36.84 -16.17
C VAL A 547 27.02 -35.98 -16.26
N ALA A 548 27.30 -35.50 -17.48
CA ALA A 548 28.43 -34.64 -17.77
C ALA A 548 28.07 -33.14 -17.61
N PHE A 549 29.07 -32.33 -17.23
CA PHE A 549 28.97 -30.88 -17.11
C PHE A 549 30.01 -30.19 -18.01
N PRO A 550 29.72 -29.01 -18.59
CA PRO A 550 30.66 -28.23 -19.37
C PRO A 550 32.00 -27.98 -18.65
N PRO A 551 33.15 -28.12 -19.34
CA PRO A 551 34.47 -28.14 -18.70
C PRO A 551 34.86 -26.80 -18.06
N ASN A 552 34.38 -25.67 -18.59
CA ASN A 552 34.52 -24.34 -17.98
C ASN A 552 33.90 -24.27 -16.58
N ILE A 553 32.72 -24.88 -16.39
CA ILE A 553 32.01 -24.92 -15.10
C ILE A 553 32.85 -25.70 -14.07
N LYS A 554 33.29 -26.92 -14.41
CA LYS A 554 34.13 -27.75 -13.53
C LYS A 554 35.48 -27.09 -13.23
N GLU A 555 36.16 -26.53 -14.24
CA GLU A 555 37.48 -25.90 -14.08
C GLU A 555 37.44 -24.62 -13.23
N PHE A 556 36.50 -23.70 -13.48
CA PHE A 556 36.44 -22.44 -12.74
C PHE A 556 35.88 -22.62 -11.32
N LEU A 557 34.88 -23.48 -11.10
CA LEU A 557 34.41 -23.78 -9.75
C LEU A 557 35.51 -24.46 -8.92
N HIS A 558 36.23 -25.44 -9.47
CA HIS A 558 37.38 -26.04 -8.79
C HIS A 558 38.43 -24.98 -8.42
N LYS A 559 38.81 -24.08 -9.35
CA LYS A 559 39.77 -23.00 -9.08
C LYS A 559 39.29 -22.02 -8.00
N CYS A 560 37.97 -21.80 -7.86
CA CYS A 560 37.43 -20.90 -6.84
C CYS A 560 37.27 -21.59 -5.47
N ILE A 561 36.80 -22.83 -5.45
CA ILE A 561 36.59 -23.64 -4.23
C ILE A 561 37.93 -23.90 -3.52
N TYR A 562 38.94 -24.39 -4.24
CA TYR A 562 40.26 -24.71 -3.68
C TYR A 562 41.23 -23.50 -3.67
N SER A 563 40.73 -22.28 -3.90
CA SER A 563 41.51 -21.04 -3.75
C SER A 563 41.80 -20.71 -2.28
N ARG A 564 42.73 -19.79 -2.04
CA ARG A 564 42.98 -19.26 -0.67
C ARG A 564 41.77 -18.59 -0.01
N LEU A 565 40.76 -18.23 -0.79
CA LEU A 565 39.52 -17.62 -0.31
C LEU A 565 38.56 -18.67 0.27
N ASN A 566 38.62 -19.93 -0.18
CA ASN A 566 37.84 -21.08 0.31
C ASN A 566 36.37 -20.74 0.65
N PRO A 567 35.51 -20.55 -0.38
CA PRO A 567 34.12 -20.16 -0.19
C PRO A 567 33.31 -21.18 0.64
N LEU A 568 33.67 -22.47 0.61
CA LEU A 568 32.96 -23.52 1.36
C LEU A 568 33.20 -23.47 2.89
N LYS A 569 33.97 -22.52 3.40
CA LYS A 569 34.01 -22.20 4.84
C LYS A 569 33.04 -21.08 5.23
N VAL A 570 32.68 -20.22 4.27
CA VAL A 570 32.02 -18.92 4.50
C VAL A 570 30.60 -18.86 3.92
N CYS A 571 30.28 -19.63 2.88
CA CYS A 571 28.88 -19.78 2.44
C CYS A 571 28.07 -20.58 3.47
N SER A 572 26.75 -20.42 3.47
CA SER A 572 25.82 -21.09 4.38
C SER A 572 26.04 -22.62 4.44
N PRO A 573 26.12 -23.23 5.64
CA PRO A 573 26.33 -24.67 5.80
C PRO A 573 25.34 -25.55 5.03
N ALA A 574 24.05 -25.18 5.00
CA ALA A 574 23.02 -25.94 4.30
C ALA A 574 23.30 -26.02 2.80
N ILE A 575 23.56 -24.88 2.17
CA ILE A 575 23.86 -24.77 0.73
C ILE A 575 25.19 -25.47 0.39
N VAL A 576 26.18 -25.40 1.28
CA VAL A 576 27.47 -26.09 1.12
C VAL A 576 27.33 -27.61 1.25
N SER A 577 26.50 -28.09 2.18
CA SER A 577 26.20 -29.51 2.36
C SER A 577 25.47 -30.07 1.14
N GLU A 578 24.41 -29.39 0.70
CA GLU A 578 23.63 -29.81 -0.46
C GLU A 578 24.47 -29.80 -1.73
N PHE A 579 25.24 -28.75 -1.98
CA PHE A 579 26.19 -28.72 -3.09
C PHE A 579 27.19 -29.89 -3.04
N ALA A 580 27.72 -30.23 -1.86
CA ALA A 580 28.65 -31.34 -1.72
C ALA A 580 27.99 -32.70 -2.03
N ARG A 581 26.72 -32.86 -1.64
CA ARG A 581 25.87 -34.02 -1.91
C ARG A 581 25.66 -34.21 -3.42
N ILE A 582 25.15 -33.17 -4.11
CA ILE A 582 24.96 -33.17 -5.58
C ILE A 582 26.29 -33.40 -6.30
N ALA A 583 27.34 -32.65 -5.92
CA ALA A 583 28.61 -32.66 -6.63
C ALA A 583 29.40 -33.97 -6.46
N HIS A 584 29.16 -34.73 -5.38
CA HIS A 584 29.70 -36.07 -5.20
C HIS A 584 28.94 -37.10 -6.04
N HIS A 585 27.61 -37.09 -5.99
CA HIS A 585 26.74 -38.05 -6.68
C HIS A 585 27.00 -38.08 -8.20
N PHE A 586 27.02 -36.93 -8.88
CA PHE A 586 27.36 -36.84 -10.31
C PHE A 586 28.86 -36.81 -10.62
N GLN A 587 29.72 -37.21 -9.67
CA GLN A 587 31.20 -37.20 -9.79
C GLN A 587 31.78 -35.84 -10.27
N PHE A 588 31.06 -34.75 -10.00
CA PHE A 588 31.41 -33.40 -10.43
C PHE A 588 32.61 -32.87 -9.65
N LEU A 589 32.54 -32.81 -8.31
CA LEU A 589 33.64 -32.41 -7.42
C LEU A 589 33.53 -33.08 -6.05
N TYR A 590 34.59 -33.76 -5.59
CA TYR A 590 34.64 -34.39 -4.26
C TYR A 590 35.20 -33.44 -3.20
N VAL A 591 34.31 -32.69 -2.54
CA VAL A 591 34.69 -31.60 -1.62
C VAL A 591 34.78 -32.00 -0.14
N TYR A 592 34.30 -33.17 0.27
CA TYR A 592 34.29 -33.60 1.69
C TYR A 592 35.64 -33.47 2.43
N PRO A 593 36.82 -33.80 1.84
CA PRO A 593 38.10 -33.59 2.52
C PRO A 593 38.43 -32.11 2.80
N LEU A 594 37.95 -31.20 1.95
CA LEU A 594 38.03 -29.76 2.19
C LEU A 594 37.06 -29.33 3.29
N LEU A 595 35.85 -29.87 3.33
CA LEU A 595 34.88 -29.59 4.41
C LEU A 595 35.38 -30.07 5.79
N GLU A 596 35.99 -31.25 5.86
CA GLU A 596 36.61 -31.76 7.09
C GLU A 596 37.82 -30.92 7.52
N THR A 597 38.60 -30.39 6.56
CA THR A 597 39.63 -29.39 6.83
C THR A 597 39.01 -28.08 7.33
N ASN A 598 37.87 -27.66 6.77
CA ASN A 598 37.16 -26.43 7.12
C ASN A 598 36.62 -26.43 8.56
N LYS A 599 36.21 -27.59 9.10
CA LYS A 599 35.85 -27.71 10.54
C LYS A 599 37.00 -27.23 11.45
N ARG A 600 38.24 -27.55 11.07
CA ARG A 600 39.46 -27.29 11.85
C ARG A 600 40.03 -25.87 11.64
N MET A 601 39.52 -25.11 10.65
CA MET A 601 39.92 -23.73 10.41
C MET A 601 39.12 -22.73 11.25
N ARG A 602 39.80 -22.02 12.15
CA ARG A 602 39.28 -20.83 12.84
C ARG A 602 39.49 -19.57 11.97
N ILE A 603 38.46 -18.72 11.86
CA ILE A 603 38.55 -17.43 11.16
C ILE A 603 38.90 -16.33 12.18
N THR A 604 40.00 -15.61 11.96
CA THR A 604 40.51 -14.62 12.92
C THR A 604 40.03 -13.22 12.58
N ALA A 605 39.06 -12.68 13.33
CA ALA A 605 38.51 -11.34 13.12
C ALA A 605 39.52 -10.19 13.31
N PHE A 606 39.98 -9.57 12.21
CA PHE A 606 40.62 -8.25 12.30
C PHE A 606 39.55 -7.16 12.51
N ARG A 607 39.53 -6.58 13.72
CA ARG A 607 38.60 -5.51 14.08
C ARG A 607 39.05 -4.17 13.48
N SER A 608 38.22 -3.58 12.61
CA SER A 608 38.38 -2.22 12.09
C SER A 608 37.15 -1.38 12.45
N ILE A 609 37.36 -0.13 12.88
CA ILE A 609 36.36 0.71 13.55
C ILE A 609 35.66 1.70 12.60
N SER A 610 36.18 1.91 11.39
CA SER A 610 35.80 3.05 10.53
C SER A 610 34.46 2.97 9.79
N THR A 611 33.66 1.91 9.93
CA THR A 611 32.42 1.70 9.14
C THR A 611 31.12 2.15 9.83
N LEU A 612 31.20 2.79 11.00
CA LEU A 612 30.05 3.11 11.87
C LEU A 612 29.14 4.29 11.41
N ALA A 613 29.14 4.67 10.12
CA ALA A 613 28.71 6.01 9.69
C ALA A 613 27.31 6.16 9.01
N ASP A 614 26.66 5.11 8.51
CA ASP A 614 25.31 5.21 7.91
C ASP A 614 24.29 4.30 8.63
N PRO A 615 23.26 4.86 9.27
CA PRO A 615 22.22 4.08 9.94
C PRO A 615 21.50 3.06 9.05
N ARG A 616 21.34 3.32 7.75
CA ARG A 616 20.55 2.47 6.83
C ARG A 616 21.20 1.12 6.55
N PHE A 617 22.52 1.02 6.68
CA PHE A 617 23.26 -0.24 6.57
C PHE A 617 23.63 -0.84 7.94
N SER A 618 23.17 -0.24 9.04
CA SER A 618 23.49 -0.66 10.40
C SER A 618 22.89 -2.02 10.77
N HIS A 619 21.72 -2.38 10.21
CA HIS A 619 21.01 -3.65 10.52
C HIS A 619 21.64 -4.87 9.83
N VAL A 620 21.93 -4.81 8.53
CA VAL A 620 22.77 -5.82 7.85
C VAL A 620 24.16 -5.90 8.54
N GLY A 621 24.67 -4.76 9.00
CA GLY A 621 25.88 -4.70 9.81
C GLY A 621 25.73 -5.14 11.28
N ARG A 622 24.55 -5.53 11.77
CA ARG A 622 24.25 -5.99 13.14
C ARG A 622 24.13 -7.51 13.24
N GLU A 623 23.55 -8.18 12.24
CA GLU A 623 23.48 -9.66 12.20
C GLU A 623 24.88 -10.28 12.24
N ILE A 624 25.86 -9.65 11.56
CA ILE A 624 27.30 -9.95 11.65
C ILE A 624 27.92 -9.55 13.03
N ARG A 625 27.13 -9.52 14.10
CA ARG A 625 27.49 -9.28 15.51
C ARG A 625 26.71 -10.13 16.51
N ALA A 626 25.72 -10.91 16.09
CA ALA A 626 24.88 -11.69 17.00
C ALA A 626 25.65 -12.90 17.58
N GLY A 627 25.96 -12.84 18.88
CA GLY A 627 26.29 -13.96 19.76
C GLY A 627 27.53 -14.81 19.43
N ASP A 628 27.46 -15.57 18.35
CA ASP A 628 28.11 -16.87 18.19
C ASP A 628 29.01 -16.95 16.92
N ASN A 629 29.67 -18.09 16.73
CA ASN A 629 30.54 -18.44 15.61
C ASN A 629 29.88 -18.32 14.23
N SER A 630 28.54 -18.25 14.16
CA SER A 630 27.79 -17.97 12.94
C SER A 630 28.19 -16.65 12.25
N GLY A 631 28.64 -15.63 13.02
CA GLY A 631 29.03 -14.31 12.50
C GLY A 631 30.22 -14.25 11.52
N TYR A 632 30.77 -15.40 11.12
CA TYR A 632 31.79 -15.54 10.07
C TYR A 632 31.26 -16.13 8.75
N GLN A 633 30.02 -16.60 8.72
CA GLN A 633 29.37 -17.21 7.56
C GLN A 633 28.31 -16.28 6.95
N LEU A 634 27.88 -16.61 5.74
CA LEU A 634 26.72 -16.03 5.09
C LEU A 634 25.46 -16.79 5.54
N ASP A 635 24.42 -16.02 5.82
CA ASP A 635 23.07 -16.54 6.01
C ASP A 635 22.53 -17.21 4.74
N ALA A 636 21.56 -18.11 4.92
CA ALA A 636 20.87 -18.84 3.86
C ALA A 636 19.77 -18.03 3.13
N TYR A 637 19.61 -16.74 3.41
CA TYR A 637 18.54 -15.91 2.85
C TYR A 637 18.58 -15.78 1.31
N PHE A 638 17.57 -16.35 0.63
CA PHE A 638 17.31 -16.10 -0.79
C PHE A 638 15.94 -15.41 -0.98
N PRO A 639 15.86 -14.25 -1.68
CA PRO A 639 14.65 -13.41 -1.63
C PRO A 639 13.36 -13.99 -2.23
N PHE A 640 13.41 -15.12 -2.92
CA PHE A 640 12.23 -15.84 -3.42
C PHE A 640 12.12 -17.25 -2.83
N ASP A 641 12.53 -17.46 -1.58
CA ASP A 641 12.11 -18.65 -0.81
C ASP A 641 10.57 -18.67 -0.58
N PRO A 642 9.96 -19.82 -0.20
CA PRO A 642 8.54 -20.08 -0.46
C PRO A 642 7.53 -19.06 0.09
N TYR A 643 6.54 -18.71 -0.75
CA TYR A 643 5.61 -17.62 -0.50
C TYR A 643 4.39 -18.05 0.33
N GLN A 644 4.24 -17.47 1.53
CA GLN A 644 3.31 -17.98 2.56
C GLN A 644 1.96 -17.25 2.65
N LEU A 645 1.75 -16.13 1.95
CA LEU A 645 0.54 -15.31 2.12
C LEU A 645 -0.73 -15.96 1.52
N PRO A 646 -1.77 -16.23 2.32
CA PRO A 646 -2.80 -17.21 1.97
C PRO A 646 -3.75 -16.83 0.82
N ARG A 647 -4.05 -15.53 0.62
CA ARG A 647 -4.91 -15.05 -0.48
C ARG A 647 -4.09 -14.73 -1.74
N SER A 648 -2.97 -14.01 -1.62
CA SER A 648 -2.17 -13.55 -2.76
C SER A 648 -1.32 -14.66 -3.40
N ARG A 649 -1.03 -15.79 -2.73
CA ARG A 649 -0.29 -16.93 -3.32
C ARG A 649 -0.86 -17.44 -4.65
N ARG A 650 -2.16 -17.26 -4.88
CA ARG A 650 -2.84 -17.66 -6.13
C ARG A 650 -2.31 -16.98 -7.40
N TRP A 651 -1.57 -15.88 -7.27
CA TRP A 651 -0.90 -15.22 -8.40
C TRP A 651 0.40 -15.91 -8.82
N LEU A 652 0.93 -16.82 -8.00
CA LEU A 652 2.20 -17.52 -8.21
C LEU A 652 2.02 -19.00 -8.59
N GLU A 653 0.77 -19.45 -8.73
CA GLU A 653 0.42 -20.83 -9.11
C GLU A 653 0.95 -21.14 -10.51
N GLY A 654 2.02 -21.95 -10.58
CA GLY A 654 2.70 -22.32 -11.82
C GLY A 654 3.93 -21.47 -12.18
N ASP A 655 4.27 -20.45 -11.39
CA ASP A 655 5.44 -19.58 -11.63
C ASP A 655 6.70 -20.00 -10.84
N TYR A 656 6.56 -21.00 -9.97
CA TYR A 656 7.51 -21.32 -8.92
C TYR A 656 8.06 -22.75 -9.03
N VAL A 657 9.38 -22.89 -8.93
CA VAL A 657 10.10 -24.15 -8.81
C VAL A 657 10.29 -24.45 -7.32
N GLU A 658 9.46 -25.36 -6.82
CA GLU A 658 9.67 -25.99 -5.52
C GLU A 658 10.94 -26.85 -5.54
N TRP A 659 11.52 -27.07 -4.36
CA TRP A 659 12.65 -28.00 -4.23
C TRP A 659 12.20 -29.42 -4.59
N ARG A 660 13.06 -30.18 -5.27
CA ARG A 660 12.83 -31.58 -5.62
C ARG A 660 14.08 -32.39 -5.28
N GLY A 661 13.87 -33.62 -4.85
CA GLY A 661 14.96 -34.57 -4.62
C GLY A 661 15.78 -34.87 -5.87
N ILE A 662 16.93 -35.48 -5.62
CA ILE A 662 17.87 -35.98 -6.60
C ILE A 662 17.57 -37.47 -6.83
N PRO A 663 17.18 -37.89 -8.05
CA PRO A 663 16.91 -39.28 -8.36
C PRO A 663 18.08 -40.20 -8.00
N GLY A 664 17.79 -41.35 -7.40
CA GLY A 664 18.79 -42.30 -6.93
C GLY A 664 19.63 -41.83 -5.74
N LEU A 665 19.27 -40.71 -5.09
CA LEU A 665 19.95 -40.22 -3.87
C LEU A 665 18.97 -39.82 -2.75
N ASP A 666 17.81 -39.25 -3.09
CA ASP A 666 16.73 -38.96 -2.13
C ASP A 666 15.63 -40.05 -2.13
N ASP A 667 15.52 -40.86 -3.18
CA ASP A 667 14.52 -41.95 -3.31
C ASP A 667 14.70 -43.12 -2.30
N ALA A 668 15.71 -43.05 -1.43
CA ALA A 668 16.04 -44.08 -0.46
C ALA A 668 15.49 -43.81 0.96
N ASP A 669 15.31 -42.54 1.32
CA ASP A 669 14.98 -42.13 2.70
C ASP A 669 13.45 -42.08 2.97
N ASP A 670 12.64 -42.08 1.89
CA ASP A 670 11.17 -42.06 1.88
C ASP A 670 10.52 -43.39 2.38
N SER A 671 11.21 -44.13 3.25
CA SER A 671 10.77 -45.43 3.78
C SER A 671 11.24 -45.78 5.20
N ASP A 672 12.01 -44.94 5.90
CA ASP A 672 12.44 -45.23 7.29
C ASP A 672 12.50 -43.98 8.20
N SER A 673 11.57 -43.03 8.01
CA SER A 673 11.36 -41.90 8.93
C SER A 673 10.66 -42.36 10.24
N GLY A 674 11.34 -43.22 10.99
CA GLY A 674 10.81 -43.91 12.17
C GLY A 674 11.89 -44.44 13.11
N VAL A 675 13.03 -43.76 13.18
CA VAL A 675 14.09 -44.04 14.16
C VAL A 675 13.80 -43.23 15.42
N ASP A 676 13.43 -43.91 16.51
CA ASP A 676 13.31 -43.29 17.84
C ASP A 676 14.67 -42.74 18.29
N GLU A 677 14.68 -41.54 18.87
CA GLU A 677 15.82 -41.05 19.65
C GLU A 677 15.87 -41.84 20.97
N SER A 678 16.81 -42.80 21.06
CA SER A 678 17.14 -43.48 22.31
C SER A 678 18.42 -42.91 22.88
N ASP A 679 18.33 -42.24 24.04
CA ASP A 679 19.47 -41.62 24.71
C ASP A 679 20.57 -42.63 25.09
N ASP A 680 21.81 -42.32 24.72
CA ASP A 680 23.02 -42.89 25.32
C ASP A 680 23.52 -41.91 26.40
N GLU A 681 22.99 -42.01 27.63
CA GLU A 681 23.59 -41.33 28.79
C GLU A 681 24.87 -42.06 29.27
N ASP A 682 25.89 -41.29 29.66
CA ASP A 682 27.17 -41.80 30.14
C ASP A 682 27.06 -42.51 31.51
N GLY A 683 27.83 -43.61 31.68
CA GLY A 683 27.98 -44.31 32.95
C GLY A 683 29.42 -44.74 33.24
N GLU A 684 30.10 -44.05 34.16
CA GLU A 684 31.50 -44.31 34.51
C GLU A 684 31.72 -45.52 35.45
N ASP A 685 32.93 -46.09 35.35
CA ASP A 685 33.68 -46.87 36.35
C ASP A 685 33.00 -48.00 37.17
N VAL A 686 33.41 -49.24 36.89
CA VAL A 686 33.83 -50.20 37.95
C VAL A 686 35.09 -50.97 37.51
N THR A 687 36.10 -51.03 38.39
CA THR A 687 37.34 -51.82 38.20
C THR A 687 37.35 -53.09 39.07
N GLU A 688 37.60 -54.28 38.51
CA GLU A 688 38.22 -55.46 39.17
C GLU A 688 38.53 -56.54 38.09
N THR A 689 39.80 -56.83 37.77
CA THR A 689 40.74 -57.88 38.29
C THR A 689 40.62 -59.31 37.70
N ASP A 690 41.74 -59.72 37.08
CA ASP A 690 42.42 -61.04 37.15
C ASP A 690 41.93 -62.32 36.42
N GLU A 691 42.95 -63.11 36.03
CA GLU A 691 43.00 -64.53 35.55
C GLU A 691 42.33 -64.88 34.19
N GLU A 692 42.98 -65.55 33.22
CA GLU A 692 44.35 -66.12 33.08
C GLU A 692 45.11 -65.58 31.85
#